data_AF-A0A2R6MRU5-F1
#
_entry.id   AF-A0A2R6MRU5-F1
#
_cell.length_a   1.000
_cell.length_b   1.000
_cell.length_c   1.000
_cell.angle_alpha   90.00
_cell.angle_beta   90.00
_cell.angle_gamma   90.00
#
_symmetry.space_group_name_H-M   'P 1'
#
loop_
_entity.id
_entity.type
_entity.pdbx_description
1 polymer ?
#
loop_
_entity_poly.entity_id
_entity_poly.type
_entity_poly.pdbx_seq_one_letter_code
_entity_poly.pdbx_strand_id
1 'polypeptide(L)'
;LYLLGLVFGDGDIRLSERDGNRGTVRISNGDEALLERAATIVKETFDKSVEIEYQEDRVPCIRLHSATVARLFANVGMTTPKDDLALAPRLTTAEHADAFLRGLMDADGSVSVRETGGSSVQLSTVSEELGRQVQLMLATYGVHAKRRERDRRGTYELEDGQTIESTSVQTHLEMYGEDIDTYAEAIGFESSEKQAALDRIAGEVDRKGERVPVGGAIAAADGSSSAHYSYTARGSHPGRDRARSILDDVDLGDATETIEEAVGADLRYEEVAAAVDTGRKQLYDLTVPESHNFLGNGIVTHNTAAAVQDDFGDGQEWSLEAGALVLADRGIAAVDELDKMESSDRSAMHEALEQQQISISKAGINATLKSRCSLLGAANPKYGRFDQYEPIGEQIDLEPALISRFDLIFTVTDKPDEEEDRRLAEHILNTNYAGELSTQQAEMTSPDVDPGEVEAATEEVDPVIDPGLLQKYIAYAKQNCHPRMTDAARAAIQEFYTDLRAKGTDENAPVPVTARKLEATVRLAEASAKVRLSDEVTREDAERVIEIVRSCLKDVGVDPESGDFDADVVETGTSKTQRDRIQNIRTLISEIQGEYDVGAPIDVVIERGEDLNMDRQKIEHEIEKLKKQGELYQPDNDHVRTT
;
A
#
# COMPACT_ATOMS: atom_id res chain seq x y z
N LEU A 1 22.00 -1.57 18.16
CA LEU A 1 21.17 -2.24 17.14
C LEU A 1 21.00 -3.73 17.41
N TYR A 2 22.05 -4.44 17.85
CA TYR A 2 21.94 -5.85 18.28
C TYR A 2 20.83 -6.13 19.32
N LEU A 3 20.78 -5.37 20.42
CA LEU A 3 19.71 -5.50 21.41
C LEU A 3 18.30 -5.23 20.82
N LEU A 4 18.19 -4.40 19.79
CA LEU A 4 16.91 -4.19 19.10
C LEU A 4 16.50 -5.44 18.33
N GLY A 5 17.42 -6.08 17.61
CA GLY A 5 17.18 -7.35 16.93
C GLY A 5 16.67 -8.43 17.89
N LEU A 6 17.35 -8.59 19.05
CA LEU A 6 16.92 -9.54 20.08
C LEU A 6 15.52 -9.24 20.64
N VAL A 7 15.18 -7.96 20.83
CA VAL A 7 13.84 -7.57 21.31
C VAL A 7 12.77 -7.83 20.26
N PHE A 8 13.06 -7.61 18.97
CA PHE A 8 12.10 -7.92 17.90
C PHE A 8 11.83 -9.42 17.82
N GLY A 9 12.86 -10.26 17.93
CA GLY A 9 12.72 -11.72 17.88
C GLY A 9 12.05 -12.32 19.12
N ASP A 10 12.65 -12.12 20.30
CA ASP A 10 12.24 -12.79 21.55
C ASP A 10 11.71 -11.86 22.64
N GLY A 11 11.55 -10.57 22.33
CA GLY A 11 11.11 -9.56 23.28
C GLY A 11 9.60 -9.36 23.33
N ASP A 12 9.13 -8.90 24.49
CA ASP A 12 7.79 -8.37 24.73
C ASP A 12 7.90 -6.98 25.35
N ILE A 13 7.02 -6.05 24.95
CA ILE A 13 6.93 -4.72 25.57
C ILE A 13 5.56 -4.51 26.22
N ARG A 14 5.54 -3.79 27.35
CA ARG A 14 4.30 -3.33 27.99
C ARG A 14 4.44 -1.88 28.42
N LEU A 15 3.47 -1.04 28.03
CA LEU A 15 3.35 0.35 28.44
C LEU A 15 2.00 0.57 29.11
N SER A 16 1.97 1.28 30.24
CA SER A 16 0.71 1.60 30.94
C SER A 16 0.06 2.85 30.34
N GLU A 17 -1.16 2.71 29.81
CA GLU A 17 -1.93 3.80 29.20
C GLU A 17 -2.48 4.83 30.21
N ARG A 18 -2.69 4.44 31.48
CA ARG A 18 -3.39 5.28 32.46
C ARG A 18 -2.54 6.37 33.13
N ASP A 19 -1.22 6.18 33.24
CA ASP A 19 -0.32 7.11 33.94
C ASP A 19 0.99 7.42 33.19
N GLY A 20 1.25 6.75 32.06
CA GLY A 20 2.45 6.95 31.23
C GLY A 20 3.80 6.62 31.90
N ASN A 21 3.84 6.33 33.20
CA ASN A 21 5.05 6.29 34.01
C ASN A 21 5.56 4.87 34.34
N ARG A 22 4.93 3.83 33.78
CA ARG A 22 5.35 2.43 33.92
C ARG A 22 5.48 1.79 32.55
N GLY A 23 6.66 1.22 32.30
CA GLY A 23 6.92 0.39 31.14
C GLY A 23 7.89 -0.74 31.48
N THR A 24 7.71 -1.87 30.84
CA THR A 24 8.55 -3.06 31.02
C THR A 24 8.90 -3.62 29.65
N VAL A 25 10.17 -3.95 29.47
CA VAL A 25 10.66 -4.75 28.33
C VAL A 25 11.10 -6.10 28.90
N ARG A 26 10.64 -7.18 28.31
CA ARG A 26 11.03 -8.55 28.67
C ARG A 26 11.69 -9.18 27.45
N ILE A 27 12.77 -9.93 27.64
CA ILE A 27 13.37 -10.78 26.60
C ILE A 27 13.44 -12.19 27.19
N SER A 28 12.92 -13.18 26.48
CA SER A 28 12.90 -14.57 26.96
C SER A 28 13.54 -15.48 25.92
N ASN A 29 14.64 -16.15 26.26
CA ASN A 29 15.36 -17.01 25.32
C ASN A 29 15.98 -18.20 26.09
N GLY A 30 16.04 -19.37 25.46
CA GLY A 30 16.65 -20.57 26.05
C GLY A 30 18.18 -20.54 26.10
N ASP A 31 18.82 -19.74 25.25
CA ASP A 31 20.27 -19.52 25.27
C ASP A 31 20.63 -18.46 26.32
N GLU A 32 21.16 -18.93 27.47
CA GLU A 32 21.57 -18.05 28.58
C GLU A 32 22.67 -17.07 28.16
N ALA A 33 23.54 -17.43 27.19
CA ALA A 33 24.61 -16.54 26.74
C ALA A 33 24.05 -15.31 26.01
N LEU A 34 22.94 -15.47 25.26
CA LEU A 34 22.24 -14.35 24.64
C LEU A 34 21.61 -13.42 25.69
N LEU A 35 21.07 -13.98 26.78
CA LEU A 35 20.51 -13.18 27.88
C LEU A 35 21.58 -12.44 28.67
N GLU A 36 22.73 -13.07 28.94
CA GLU A 36 23.89 -12.41 29.55
C GLU A 36 24.42 -11.28 28.67
N ARG A 37 24.46 -11.51 27.35
CA ARG A 37 24.85 -10.49 26.38
C ARG A 37 23.88 -9.33 26.36
N ALA A 38 22.58 -9.60 26.31
CA ALA A 38 21.53 -8.58 26.40
C ALA A 38 21.63 -7.78 27.70
N ALA A 39 21.85 -8.45 28.84
CA ALA A 39 22.04 -7.80 30.14
C ALA A 39 23.27 -6.87 30.16
N THR A 40 24.36 -7.30 29.55
CA THR A 40 25.58 -6.49 29.39
C THR A 40 25.31 -5.24 28.56
N ILE A 41 24.64 -5.38 27.41
CA ILE A 41 24.31 -4.24 26.54
C ILE A 41 23.33 -3.29 27.25
N VAL A 42 22.36 -3.82 28.01
CA VAL A 42 21.43 -3.00 28.79
C VAL A 42 22.17 -2.19 29.85
N LYS A 43 23.16 -2.79 30.52
CA LYS A 43 24.00 -2.10 31.50
C LYS A 43 24.86 -1.02 30.86
N GLU A 44 25.51 -1.31 29.73
CA GLU A 44 26.36 -0.35 29.03
C GLU A 44 25.58 0.80 28.38
N THR A 45 24.41 0.49 27.81
CA THR A 45 23.63 1.45 27.01
C THR A 45 22.68 2.28 27.87
N PHE A 46 22.07 1.68 28.89
CA PHE A 46 21.01 2.32 29.68
C PHE A 46 21.39 2.54 31.16
N ASP A 47 22.61 2.18 31.56
CA ASP A 47 23.07 2.23 32.97
C ASP A 47 22.09 1.53 33.93
N LYS A 48 21.53 0.41 33.48
CA LYS A 48 20.59 -0.41 34.26
C LYS A 48 21.09 -1.84 34.34
N SER A 49 21.16 -2.36 35.57
CA SER A 49 21.44 -3.78 35.81
C SER A 49 20.13 -4.56 35.75
N VAL A 50 20.11 -5.64 34.98
CA VAL A 50 19.03 -6.62 34.93
C VAL A 50 19.59 -7.98 35.31
N GLU A 51 18.80 -8.76 36.03
CA GLU A 51 19.14 -10.13 36.42
C GLU A 51 18.38 -11.12 35.53
N ILE A 52 18.98 -12.28 35.28
CA ILE A 52 18.30 -13.38 34.60
C ILE A 52 17.38 -14.06 35.60
N GLU A 53 16.09 -14.04 35.31
CA GLU A 53 15.06 -14.68 36.11
C GLU A 53 14.77 -16.09 35.59
N TYR A 54 14.79 -17.07 36.50
CA TYR A 54 14.45 -18.46 36.23
C TYR A 54 13.07 -18.77 36.81
N GLN A 55 12.20 -19.43 36.04
CA GLN A 55 10.87 -19.85 36.47
C GLN A 55 10.68 -21.34 36.14
N GLU A 56 10.01 -22.09 37.03
CA GLU A 56 9.64 -23.49 36.75
C GLU A 56 8.75 -23.55 35.50
N ASP A 57 9.06 -24.47 34.58
CA ASP A 57 8.36 -24.72 33.31
C ASP A 57 8.34 -23.55 32.30
N ARG A 58 9.29 -22.60 32.38
CA ARG A 58 9.41 -21.49 31.41
C ARG A 58 10.87 -21.20 31.04
N VAL A 59 11.09 -20.72 29.82
CA VAL A 59 12.40 -20.24 29.37
C VAL A 59 12.89 -19.08 30.25
N PRO A 60 14.21 -19.00 30.55
CA PRO A 60 14.79 -17.88 31.28
C PRO A 60 14.47 -16.54 30.62
N CYS A 61 14.38 -15.47 31.42
CA CYS A 61 14.11 -14.15 30.88
C CYS A 61 14.77 -13.02 31.66
N ILE A 62 15.05 -11.91 30.98
CA ILE A 62 15.45 -10.66 31.61
C ILE A 62 14.30 -9.66 31.56
N ARG A 63 14.13 -8.86 32.62
CA ARG A 63 13.12 -7.79 32.67
C ARG A 63 13.74 -6.45 32.98
N LEU A 64 13.44 -5.49 32.13
CA LEU A 64 13.85 -4.11 32.28
C LEU A 64 12.64 -3.23 32.61
N HIS A 65 12.58 -2.77 33.86
CA HIS A 65 11.55 -1.83 34.31
C HIS A 65 11.98 -0.40 34.00
N SER A 66 11.47 0.14 32.90
CA SER A 66 11.75 1.51 32.47
C SER A 66 10.71 1.97 31.45
N ALA A 67 9.90 2.96 31.81
CA ALA A 67 8.97 3.58 30.87
C ALA A 67 9.71 4.20 29.67
N THR A 68 10.86 4.84 29.90
CA THR A 68 11.68 5.46 28.86
C THR A 68 12.20 4.43 27.86
N VAL A 69 12.70 3.29 28.34
CA VAL A 69 13.25 2.26 27.46
C VAL A 69 12.15 1.52 26.72
N ALA A 70 11.03 1.20 27.39
CA ALA A 70 9.88 0.63 26.70
C ALA A 70 9.31 1.55 25.61
N ARG A 71 9.25 2.87 25.85
CA ARG A 71 8.89 3.86 24.82
C ARG A 71 9.90 3.94 23.69
N LEU A 72 11.19 3.79 23.97
CA LEU A 72 12.23 3.75 22.95
C LEU A 72 11.98 2.58 21.98
N PHE A 73 11.77 1.37 22.51
CA PHE A 73 11.48 0.20 21.68
C PHE A 73 10.15 0.37 20.91
N ALA A 74 9.11 0.90 21.56
CA ALA A 74 7.83 1.19 20.89
C ALA A 74 7.99 2.19 19.72
N ASN A 75 8.76 3.26 19.91
CA ASN A 75 9.02 4.25 18.86
C ASN A 75 9.85 3.71 17.69
N VAL A 76 10.60 2.64 17.93
CA VAL A 76 11.37 1.93 16.90
C VAL A 76 10.49 0.94 16.13
N GLY A 77 9.24 0.73 16.56
CA GLY A 77 8.26 -0.12 15.89
C GLY A 77 8.04 -1.47 16.55
N MET A 78 8.59 -1.69 17.75
CA MET A 78 8.29 -2.88 18.54
C MET A 78 6.87 -2.76 19.10
N THR A 79 6.04 -3.78 18.89
CA THR A 79 4.69 -3.89 19.42
C THR A 79 4.47 -5.28 20.03
N THR A 80 3.44 -5.42 20.88
CA THR A 80 3.05 -6.70 21.45
C THR A 80 1.52 -6.70 21.54
N PRO A 81 0.78 -7.56 20.81
CA PRO A 81 1.21 -8.72 19.99
C PRO A 81 2.10 -8.38 18.77
N LYS A 82 2.75 -9.39 18.19
CA LYS A 82 3.81 -9.24 17.16
C LYS A 82 3.30 -9.26 15.70
N ASP A 83 2.00 -9.25 15.48
CA ASP A 83 1.41 -9.48 14.16
C ASP A 83 1.75 -8.34 13.17
N ASP A 84 1.80 -7.09 13.65
CA ASP A 84 2.07 -5.89 12.86
C ASP A 84 3.45 -5.26 13.17
N LEU A 85 4.47 -6.10 13.41
CA LEU A 85 5.84 -5.59 13.60
C LEU A 85 6.34 -4.90 12.33
N ALA A 86 6.72 -3.63 12.45
CA ALA A 86 7.38 -2.89 11.38
C ALA A 86 8.53 -2.10 11.98
N LEU A 87 9.76 -2.41 11.57
CA LEU A 87 10.92 -1.63 11.96
C LEU A 87 10.81 -0.23 11.35
N ALA A 88 11.14 0.80 12.14
CA ALA A 88 11.18 2.16 11.65
C ALA A 88 12.09 2.27 10.39
N PRO A 89 11.65 2.86 9.27
CA PRO A 89 12.41 2.86 8.00
C PRO A 89 13.81 3.47 8.07
N ARG A 90 14.11 4.30 9.07
CA ARG A 90 15.46 4.84 9.29
C ARG A 90 16.47 3.81 9.78
N LEU A 91 15.99 2.70 10.31
CA LEU A 91 16.84 1.64 10.86
C LEU A 91 17.09 0.51 9.87
N THR A 92 16.31 0.43 8.79
CA THR A 92 16.56 -0.52 7.71
C THR A 92 17.81 -0.16 6.90
N THR A 93 18.22 1.12 6.92
CA THR A 93 19.41 1.65 6.22
C THR A 93 20.49 2.17 7.16
N ALA A 94 20.39 1.89 8.47
CA ALA A 94 21.36 2.38 9.44
C ALA A 94 22.75 1.74 9.26
N GLU A 95 23.82 2.47 9.56
CA GLU A 95 25.23 2.05 9.40
C GLU A 95 25.55 0.69 10.07
N HIS A 96 24.86 0.35 11.16
CA HIS A 96 25.01 -0.93 11.86
C HIS A 96 23.75 -1.80 11.81
N ALA A 97 23.05 -1.77 10.67
CA ALA A 97 21.90 -2.63 10.39
C ALA A 97 22.28 -4.13 10.46
N ASP A 98 23.52 -4.50 10.13
CA ASP A 98 24.11 -5.82 10.32
C ASP A 98 23.95 -6.29 11.78
N ALA A 99 24.17 -5.41 12.75
CA ALA A 99 24.03 -5.75 14.16
C ALA A 99 22.57 -6.03 14.52
N PHE A 100 21.60 -5.29 13.94
CA PHE A 100 20.17 -5.59 14.11
C PHE A 100 19.82 -6.96 13.50
N LEU A 101 20.26 -7.21 12.26
CA LEU A 101 20.04 -8.50 11.59
C LEU A 101 20.64 -9.64 12.39
N ARG A 102 21.89 -9.51 12.85
CA ARG A 102 22.57 -10.49 13.71
C ARG A 102 21.77 -10.78 14.97
N GLY A 103 21.31 -9.75 15.69
CA GLY A 103 20.51 -9.92 16.90
C GLY A 103 19.14 -10.56 16.64
N LEU A 104 18.49 -10.23 15.54
CA LEU A 104 17.21 -10.84 15.16
C LEU A 104 17.38 -12.32 14.77
N MET A 105 18.44 -12.62 14.02
CA MET A 105 18.79 -13.97 13.59
C MET A 105 19.28 -14.84 14.77
N ASP A 106 19.96 -14.26 15.75
CA ASP A 106 20.32 -14.94 17.00
C ASP A 106 19.10 -15.26 17.87
N ALA A 107 18.03 -14.46 17.79
CA ALA A 107 16.75 -14.80 18.41
C ALA A 107 15.98 -15.85 17.57
N ASP A 108 15.41 -15.43 16.45
CA ASP A 108 14.43 -16.21 15.67
C ASP A 108 15.03 -16.98 14.48
N GLY A 109 16.29 -16.72 14.14
CA GLY A 109 16.96 -17.38 13.03
C GLY A 109 17.41 -18.80 13.37
N SER A 110 17.47 -19.67 12.36
CA SER A 110 17.95 -21.05 12.49
C SER A 110 18.81 -21.46 11.30
N VAL A 111 19.68 -22.45 11.54
CA VAL A 111 20.54 -23.04 10.50
C VAL A 111 20.15 -24.50 10.32
N SER A 112 19.66 -24.84 9.13
CA SER A 112 19.33 -26.22 8.75
C SER A 112 20.50 -26.84 7.99
N VAL A 113 21.15 -27.82 8.59
CA VAL A 113 22.26 -28.58 7.99
C VAL A 113 21.70 -29.88 7.40
N ARG A 114 21.98 -30.17 6.12
CA ARG A 114 21.52 -31.39 5.44
C ARG A 114 22.66 -32.06 4.66
N GLU A 115 22.82 -33.37 4.84
CA GLU A 115 23.90 -34.16 4.22
C GLU A 115 23.75 -34.36 2.69
N THR A 116 22.58 -34.08 2.11
CA THR A 116 22.26 -34.39 0.70
C THR A 116 22.06 -33.14 -0.18
N GLY A 117 22.57 -31.99 0.28
CA GLY A 117 22.39 -30.69 -0.34
C GLY A 117 21.06 -30.02 0.06
N GLY A 118 21.04 -28.68 0.06
CA GLY A 118 19.88 -27.90 0.51
C GLY A 118 19.92 -27.46 1.96
N SER A 119 21.12 -27.37 2.55
CA SER A 119 21.36 -26.58 3.76
C SER A 119 20.87 -25.14 3.55
N SER A 120 20.34 -24.52 4.60
CA SER A 120 19.80 -23.15 4.53
C SER A 120 19.90 -22.44 5.86
N VAL A 121 19.99 -21.13 5.79
CA VAL A 121 19.78 -20.23 6.92
C VAL A 121 18.36 -19.68 6.79
N GLN A 122 17.59 -19.72 7.88
CA GLN A 122 16.16 -19.41 7.85
C GLN A 122 15.79 -18.44 8.96
N LEU A 123 14.81 -17.58 8.69
CA LEU A 123 14.11 -16.76 9.67
C LEU A 123 12.61 -16.96 9.49
N SER A 124 11.88 -17.14 10.58
CA SER A 124 10.41 -17.18 10.58
C SER A 124 9.87 -16.02 11.40
N THR A 125 8.92 -15.27 10.84
CA THR A 125 8.21 -14.23 11.56
C THR A 125 6.71 -14.30 11.26
N VAL A 126 5.90 -13.87 12.22
CA VAL A 126 4.44 -13.74 12.05
C VAL A 126 4.05 -12.46 11.30
N SER A 127 4.95 -11.47 11.22
CA SER A 127 4.69 -10.20 10.54
C SER A 127 5.24 -10.20 9.12
N GLU A 128 4.36 -10.01 8.13
CA GLU A 128 4.77 -9.94 6.72
C GLU A 128 5.66 -8.72 6.45
N GLU A 129 5.34 -7.58 7.05
CA GLU A 129 6.07 -6.33 6.84
C GLU A 129 7.49 -6.41 7.41
N LEU A 130 7.66 -6.93 8.63
CA LEU A 130 9.00 -7.20 9.18
C LEU A 130 9.79 -8.17 8.27
N GLY A 131 9.14 -9.22 7.77
CA GLY A 131 9.76 -10.17 6.84
C GLY A 131 10.23 -9.49 5.55
N ARG A 132 9.42 -8.59 4.99
CA ARG A 132 9.79 -7.79 3.81
C ARG A 132 10.97 -6.85 4.11
N GLN A 133 10.95 -6.16 5.23
CA GLN A 133 12.01 -5.24 5.62
C GLN A 133 13.33 -5.97 5.86
N VAL A 134 13.31 -7.10 6.55
CA VAL A 134 14.51 -7.94 6.77
C VAL A 134 15.05 -8.46 5.44
N GLN A 135 14.19 -8.88 4.50
CA GLN A 135 14.63 -9.27 3.16
C GLN A 135 15.37 -8.14 2.44
N LEU A 136 14.83 -6.91 2.48
CA LEU A 136 15.48 -5.75 1.88
C LEU A 136 16.79 -5.38 2.57
N MET A 137 16.83 -5.47 3.91
CA MET A 137 18.05 -5.25 4.69
C MET A 137 19.12 -6.30 4.38
N LEU A 138 18.77 -7.57 4.18
CA LEU A 138 19.73 -8.60 3.77
C LEU A 138 20.31 -8.29 2.38
N ALA A 139 19.47 -7.81 1.45
CA ALA A 139 19.90 -7.46 0.10
C ALA A 139 20.93 -6.32 0.05
N THR A 140 20.92 -5.37 1.00
CA THR A 140 21.95 -4.32 1.07
C THR A 140 23.33 -4.86 1.45
N TYR A 141 23.39 -6.04 2.06
CA TYR A 141 24.64 -6.77 2.35
C TYR A 141 24.96 -7.82 1.28
N GLY A 142 24.25 -7.82 0.15
CA GLY A 142 24.43 -8.80 -0.93
C GLY A 142 23.81 -10.18 -0.63
N VAL A 143 23.03 -10.30 0.43
CA VAL A 143 22.38 -11.56 0.84
C VAL A 143 20.95 -11.60 0.29
N HIS A 144 20.69 -12.48 -0.67
CA HIS A 144 19.38 -12.62 -1.27
C HIS A 144 18.56 -13.72 -0.58
N ALA A 145 17.67 -13.31 0.32
CA ALA A 145 16.74 -14.24 0.96
C ALA A 145 15.46 -14.43 0.15
N LYS A 146 15.01 -15.69 0.00
CA LYS A 146 13.73 -16.03 -0.62
C LYS A 146 12.62 -15.95 0.42
N ARG A 147 11.60 -15.13 0.16
CA ARG A 147 10.38 -15.04 0.99
C ARG A 147 9.37 -16.10 0.56
N ARG A 148 8.81 -16.82 1.53
CA ARG A 148 7.71 -17.77 1.33
C ARG A 148 6.69 -17.62 2.45
N GLU A 149 5.42 -17.59 2.07
CA GLU A 149 4.33 -17.76 3.02
C GLU A 149 4.12 -19.25 3.28
N ARG A 150 4.05 -19.61 4.56
CA ARG A 150 3.69 -20.96 4.97
C ARG A 150 2.52 -20.88 5.93
N ASP A 151 1.38 -21.38 5.47
CA ASP A 151 0.23 -21.60 6.35
C ASP A 151 0.58 -22.74 7.33
N ARG A 152 0.82 -22.38 8.60
CA ARG A 152 1.06 -23.33 9.68
C ARG A 152 -0.14 -23.43 10.64
N ARG A 153 -1.32 -22.92 10.26
CA ARG A 153 -2.51 -22.99 11.11
C ARG A 153 -2.79 -24.43 11.55
N GLY A 154 -2.72 -24.69 12.85
CA GLY A 154 -2.92 -26.01 13.44
C GLY A 154 -2.01 -26.34 14.61
N THR A 155 -2.18 -27.54 15.14
CA THR A 155 -1.53 -28.08 16.33
C THR A 155 -0.42 -29.05 15.90
N TYR A 156 0.83 -28.82 16.31
CA TYR A 156 1.94 -29.73 16.01
C TYR A 156 2.77 -30.04 17.27
N GLU A 157 3.20 -31.30 17.39
CA GLU A 157 4.06 -31.79 18.47
C GLU A 157 5.53 -31.65 18.08
N LEU A 158 6.32 -30.98 18.93
CA LEU A 158 7.78 -30.95 18.84
C LEU A 158 8.36 -32.31 19.29
N GLU A 159 9.61 -32.60 18.91
CA GLU A 159 10.32 -33.83 19.33
C GLU A 159 10.48 -33.96 20.86
N ASP A 160 10.33 -32.86 21.61
CA ASP A 160 10.29 -32.80 23.08
C ASP A 160 8.88 -33.05 23.68
N GLY A 161 7.90 -33.41 22.86
CA GLY A 161 6.51 -33.70 23.32
C GLY A 161 5.67 -32.47 23.65
N GLN A 162 6.16 -31.26 23.35
CA GLN A 162 5.41 -30.01 23.52
C GLN A 162 4.53 -29.74 22.30
N THR A 163 3.26 -29.39 22.56
CA THR A 163 2.28 -29.08 21.52
C THR A 163 2.22 -27.57 21.28
N ILE A 164 2.49 -27.12 20.05
CA ILE A 164 2.35 -25.71 19.65
C ILE A 164 1.11 -25.58 18.77
N GLU A 165 0.17 -24.73 19.18
CA GLU A 165 -0.91 -24.25 18.32
C GLU A 165 -0.45 -22.97 17.63
N SER A 166 -0.31 -23.02 16.32
CA SER A 166 -0.06 -21.82 15.52
C SER A 166 -1.37 -21.36 14.91
N THR A 167 -1.77 -20.11 15.19
CA THR A 167 -3.01 -19.49 14.69
C THR A 167 -2.78 -18.56 13.50
N SER A 168 -1.52 -18.26 13.15
CA SER A 168 -1.15 -17.26 12.13
C SER A 168 -0.35 -17.85 10.97
N VAL A 169 -0.50 -17.23 9.79
CA VAL A 169 0.36 -17.50 8.63
C VAL A 169 1.74 -16.93 8.93
N GLN A 170 2.79 -17.71 8.70
CA GLN A 170 4.16 -17.28 8.98
C GLN A 170 4.92 -16.98 7.69
N THR A 171 5.58 -15.83 7.67
CA THR A 171 6.52 -15.44 6.63
C THR A 171 7.87 -16.07 6.93
N HIS A 172 8.36 -16.92 6.02
CA HIS A 172 9.69 -17.52 6.11
C HIS A 172 10.63 -16.84 5.11
N LEU A 173 11.81 -16.46 5.59
CA LEU A 173 12.95 -16.06 4.76
C LEU A 173 13.95 -17.20 4.74
N GLU A 174 14.34 -17.66 3.55
CA GLU A 174 15.28 -18.76 3.38
C GLU A 174 16.45 -18.32 2.50
N MET A 175 17.67 -18.51 3.00
CA MET A 175 18.92 -18.27 2.29
C MET A 175 19.53 -19.61 1.88
N TYR A 176 19.95 -19.72 0.62
CA TYR A 176 20.53 -20.92 0.02
C TYR A 176 21.78 -20.55 -0.76
N GLY A 177 22.58 -21.54 -1.15
CA GLY A 177 23.65 -21.27 -2.11
C GLY A 177 24.67 -20.27 -1.57
N GLU A 178 25.21 -19.45 -2.46
CA GLU A 178 26.22 -18.41 -2.18
C GLU A 178 25.75 -17.33 -1.18
N ASP A 179 24.44 -17.15 -1.02
CA ASP A 179 23.88 -16.23 -0.02
C ASP A 179 24.23 -16.66 1.41
N ILE A 180 24.46 -17.95 1.64
CA ILE A 180 24.93 -18.47 2.94
C ILE A 180 26.35 -17.97 3.25
N ASP A 181 27.23 -17.95 2.25
CA ASP A 181 28.61 -17.49 2.42
C ASP A 181 28.64 -15.98 2.60
N THR A 182 27.89 -15.26 1.78
CA THR A 182 27.73 -13.80 1.89
C THR A 182 27.15 -13.42 3.25
N TYR A 183 26.16 -14.17 3.74
CA TYR A 183 25.61 -13.99 5.09
C TYR A 183 26.66 -14.27 6.18
N ALA A 184 27.45 -15.33 6.04
CA ALA A 184 28.51 -15.68 7.00
C ALA A 184 29.62 -14.63 7.06
N GLU A 185 29.98 -14.03 5.92
CA GLU A 185 31.00 -12.99 5.83
C GLU A 185 30.50 -11.62 6.33
N ALA A 186 29.29 -11.22 5.96
CA ALA A 186 28.77 -9.89 6.24
C ALA A 186 28.08 -9.76 7.60
N ILE A 187 27.35 -10.79 8.03
CA ILE A 187 26.45 -10.72 9.20
C ILE A 187 26.82 -11.79 10.22
N GLY A 188 26.71 -13.08 9.90
CA GLY A 188 26.98 -14.19 10.81
C GLY A 188 26.02 -14.26 12.01
N PHE A 189 26.43 -15.00 13.05
CA PHE A 189 25.74 -15.15 14.33
C PHE A 189 26.68 -14.80 15.48
N GLU A 190 26.16 -14.22 16.57
CA GLU A 190 26.90 -14.06 17.82
C GLU A 190 26.70 -15.30 18.72
N SER A 191 25.60 -16.05 18.57
CA SER A 191 25.43 -17.35 19.24
C SER A 191 26.44 -18.37 18.74
N SER A 192 27.26 -18.89 19.65
CA SER A 192 28.33 -19.84 19.32
C SER A 192 27.83 -21.14 18.67
N GLU A 193 26.64 -21.61 19.04
CA GLU A 193 26.02 -22.80 18.47
C GLU A 193 25.56 -22.56 17.03
N LYS A 194 24.86 -21.44 16.79
CA LYS A 194 24.39 -21.06 15.45
C LYS A 194 25.55 -20.72 14.52
N GLN A 195 26.59 -20.04 15.01
CA GLN A 195 27.80 -19.77 14.24
C GLN A 195 28.53 -21.06 13.86
N ALA A 196 28.69 -22.02 14.79
CA ALA A 196 29.29 -23.32 14.46
C ALA A 196 28.43 -24.14 13.48
N ALA A 197 27.11 -23.98 13.48
CA ALA A 197 26.24 -24.56 12.47
C ALA A 197 26.41 -23.89 11.10
N LEU A 198 26.54 -22.56 11.07
CA LEU A 198 26.79 -21.78 9.86
C LEU A 198 28.16 -22.12 9.24
N ASP A 199 29.22 -22.19 10.05
CA ASP A 199 30.58 -22.52 9.61
C ASP A 199 30.68 -23.93 8.98
N ARG A 200 29.80 -24.87 9.39
CA ARG A 200 29.74 -26.21 8.79
C ARG A 200 29.17 -26.20 7.39
N ILE A 201 28.26 -25.27 7.09
CA ILE A 201 27.59 -25.21 5.79
C ILE A 201 28.24 -24.16 4.88
N ALA A 202 28.96 -23.17 5.42
CA ALA A 202 29.70 -22.17 4.67
C ALA A 202 30.88 -22.81 3.90
N GLY A 203 31.08 -22.43 2.64
CA GLY A 203 32.09 -23.01 1.74
C GLY A 203 31.77 -24.41 1.15
N GLU A 204 30.56 -24.97 1.36
CA GLU A 204 30.16 -26.23 0.71
C GLU A 204 29.93 -26.05 -0.81
N VAL A 205 30.65 -26.83 -1.63
CA VAL A 205 30.68 -26.72 -3.11
C VAL A 205 29.41 -27.25 -3.79
N ASP A 206 28.63 -28.11 -3.13
CA ASP A 206 27.56 -28.90 -3.75
C ASP A 206 26.15 -28.32 -3.46
N ARG A 207 25.96 -27.04 -3.77
CA ARG A 207 24.68 -26.34 -3.56
C ARG A 207 23.86 -26.30 -4.85
N LYS A 208 22.52 -26.33 -4.74
CA LYS A 208 21.62 -26.02 -5.86
C LYS A 208 21.80 -24.55 -6.24
N GLY A 209 22.77 -24.27 -7.09
CA GLY A 209 23.10 -22.92 -7.55
C GLY A 209 22.10 -22.38 -8.58
N GLU A 210 22.23 -21.08 -8.80
CA GLU A 210 21.66 -20.32 -9.92
C GLU A 210 21.79 -21.11 -11.22
N ARG A 211 20.70 -21.18 -12.02
CA ARG A 211 20.70 -21.88 -13.30
C ARG A 211 20.81 -20.87 -14.44
N VAL A 212 21.89 -20.96 -15.22
CA VAL A 212 22.13 -20.06 -16.36
C VAL A 212 21.42 -20.62 -17.60
N PRO A 213 20.66 -19.81 -18.37
CA PRO A 213 19.79 -20.29 -19.44
C PRO A 213 20.53 -20.77 -20.72
N VAL A 214 21.71 -21.35 -20.57
CA VAL A 214 22.62 -21.78 -21.67
C VAL A 214 22.45 -23.24 -22.06
N GLY A 215 21.68 -24.03 -21.29
CA GLY A 215 21.49 -25.46 -21.51
C GLY A 215 21.01 -25.84 -22.93
N GLY A 216 20.16 -25.01 -23.55
CA GLY A 216 19.70 -25.21 -24.93
C GLY A 216 20.80 -24.95 -25.97
N ALA A 217 21.61 -23.90 -25.79
CA ALA A 217 22.73 -23.57 -26.67
C ALA A 217 23.83 -24.64 -26.59
N ILE A 218 24.15 -25.12 -25.38
CA ILE A 218 25.09 -26.23 -25.15
C ILE A 218 24.60 -27.51 -25.85
N ALA A 219 23.30 -27.84 -25.72
CA ALA A 219 22.73 -29.04 -26.34
C ALA A 219 22.72 -28.97 -27.88
N ALA A 220 22.59 -27.78 -28.47
CA ALA A 220 22.61 -27.58 -29.90
C ALA A 220 24.03 -27.74 -30.51
N ALA A 221 25.07 -27.37 -29.76
CA ALA A 221 26.46 -27.42 -30.22
C ALA A 221 27.14 -28.80 -30.02
N ASP A 222 26.86 -29.50 -28.92
CA ASP A 222 27.65 -30.67 -28.47
C ASP A 222 27.24 -32.01 -29.14
N GLY A 223 26.09 -32.05 -29.83
CA GLY A 223 25.61 -33.24 -30.55
C GLY A 223 25.26 -34.45 -29.65
N SER A 224 24.55 -35.42 -30.21
CA SER A 224 23.87 -36.50 -29.44
C SER A 224 24.75 -37.58 -28.81
N SER A 225 26.08 -37.44 -28.79
CA SER A 225 27.02 -38.50 -28.35
C SER A 225 28.00 -38.10 -27.23
N SER A 226 27.88 -36.90 -26.65
CA SER A 226 28.72 -36.45 -25.55
C SER A 226 28.21 -36.96 -24.18
N ALA A 227 29.12 -37.13 -23.21
CA ALA A 227 28.82 -37.53 -21.84
C ALA A 227 27.87 -36.56 -21.09
N HIS A 228 27.66 -35.36 -21.62
CA HIS A 228 26.85 -34.30 -21.03
C HIS A 228 25.40 -34.27 -21.56
N TYR A 229 25.11 -35.00 -22.65
CA TYR A 229 23.82 -35.00 -23.36
C TYR A 229 22.64 -35.52 -22.52
N SER A 230 22.89 -36.38 -21.53
CA SER A 230 21.82 -36.98 -20.70
C SER A 230 21.15 -36.00 -19.74
N TYR A 231 21.82 -34.88 -19.40
CA TYR A 231 21.30 -33.86 -18.47
C TYR A 231 20.70 -32.64 -19.18
N THR A 232 21.27 -32.19 -20.30
CA THR A 232 20.83 -30.98 -21.03
C THR A 232 19.70 -31.23 -22.03
N ALA A 233 19.56 -32.44 -22.58
CA ALA A 233 18.54 -32.80 -23.59
C ALA A 233 17.08 -32.78 -23.06
N ARG A 234 16.86 -32.54 -21.76
CA ARG A 234 15.52 -32.34 -21.15
C ARG A 234 15.18 -30.87 -20.88
N GLY A 235 15.94 -29.92 -21.40
CA GLY A 235 15.73 -28.49 -21.14
C GLY A 235 16.19 -28.04 -19.75
N SER A 236 17.13 -28.77 -19.14
CA SER A 236 17.72 -28.37 -17.85
C SER A 236 18.91 -27.44 -18.04
N HIS A 237 18.92 -26.34 -17.30
CA HIS A 237 19.94 -25.30 -17.34
C HIS A 237 21.05 -25.58 -16.31
N PRO A 238 22.35 -25.56 -16.69
CA PRO A 238 23.46 -25.79 -15.77
C PRO A 238 23.68 -24.59 -14.84
N GLY A 239 24.35 -24.84 -13.71
CA GLY A 239 24.84 -23.76 -12.86
C GLY A 239 25.99 -22.99 -13.50
N ARG A 240 26.23 -21.76 -13.07
CA ARG A 240 27.25 -20.86 -13.65
C ARG A 240 28.66 -21.48 -13.68
N ASP A 241 29.08 -22.11 -12.59
CA ASP A 241 30.39 -22.79 -12.52
C ASP A 241 30.45 -24.02 -13.43
N ARG A 242 29.34 -24.75 -13.55
CA ARG A 242 29.24 -25.89 -14.46
C ARG A 242 29.25 -25.43 -15.91
N ALA A 243 28.64 -24.29 -16.23
CA ALA A 243 28.68 -23.68 -17.55
C ALA A 243 30.10 -23.22 -17.90
N ARG A 244 30.86 -22.64 -16.94
CA ARG A 244 32.29 -22.34 -17.11
C ARG A 244 33.12 -23.60 -17.38
N SER A 245 32.94 -24.65 -16.60
CA SER A 245 33.64 -25.92 -16.82
C SER A 245 33.32 -26.53 -18.20
N ILE A 246 32.09 -26.39 -18.69
CA ILE A 246 31.72 -26.87 -20.03
C ILE A 246 32.37 -26.02 -21.12
N LEU A 247 32.46 -24.69 -20.95
CA LEU A 247 33.20 -23.80 -21.87
C LEU A 247 34.69 -24.15 -21.93
N ASP A 248 35.29 -24.53 -20.81
CA ASP A 248 36.71 -24.89 -20.74
C ASP A 248 37.00 -26.26 -21.38
N ASP A 249 36.04 -27.20 -21.32
CA ASP A 249 36.22 -28.59 -21.74
C ASP A 249 35.70 -28.91 -23.16
N VAL A 250 34.82 -28.08 -23.73
CA VAL A 250 34.11 -28.35 -25.00
C VAL A 250 34.17 -27.17 -25.96
N ASP A 251 34.54 -27.43 -27.22
CA ASP A 251 34.44 -26.43 -28.31
C ASP A 251 32.99 -26.30 -28.78
N LEU A 252 32.31 -25.25 -28.35
CA LEU A 252 30.88 -24.99 -28.60
C LEU A 252 30.62 -24.14 -29.86
N GLY A 253 31.66 -23.85 -30.66
CA GLY A 253 31.53 -23.11 -31.92
C GLY A 253 30.91 -21.72 -31.75
N ASP A 254 29.90 -21.41 -32.57
CA ASP A 254 29.22 -20.09 -32.60
C ASP A 254 28.47 -19.76 -31.29
N ALA A 255 28.18 -20.76 -30.45
CA ALA A 255 27.51 -20.55 -29.17
C ALA A 255 28.46 -20.09 -28.06
N THR A 256 29.78 -20.22 -28.24
CA THR A 256 30.79 -19.91 -27.23
C THR A 256 30.69 -18.46 -26.74
N GLU A 257 30.61 -17.50 -27.66
CA GLU A 257 30.56 -16.06 -27.33
C GLU A 257 29.29 -15.71 -26.53
N THR A 258 28.13 -16.24 -26.93
CA THR A 258 26.86 -16.01 -26.21
C THR A 258 26.83 -16.66 -24.83
N ILE A 259 27.44 -17.84 -24.68
CA ILE A 259 27.52 -18.53 -23.39
C ILE A 259 28.54 -17.83 -22.48
N GLU A 260 29.67 -17.38 -23.00
CA GLU A 260 30.65 -16.55 -22.28
C GLU A 260 30.03 -15.24 -21.79
N GLU A 261 29.25 -14.56 -22.63
CA GLU A 261 28.52 -13.35 -22.26
C GLU A 261 27.48 -13.65 -21.16
N ALA A 262 26.67 -14.70 -21.31
CA ALA A 262 25.65 -15.04 -20.31
C ALA A 262 26.26 -15.48 -18.96
N VAL A 263 27.39 -16.19 -19.00
CA VAL A 263 28.12 -16.66 -17.81
C VAL A 263 28.92 -15.53 -17.16
N GLY A 264 29.46 -14.60 -17.95
CA GLY A 264 30.25 -13.45 -17.52
C GLY A 264 29.43 -12.19 -17.19
N ALA A 265 28.17 -12.13 -17.62
CA ALA A 265 27.27 -11.03 -17.30
C ALA A 265 27.05 -10.95 -15.79
N ASP A 266 27.01 -9.73 -15.26
CA ASP A 266 26.63 -9.46 -13.86
C ASP A 266 25.10 -9.49 -13.68
N LEU A 267 24.48 -10.55 -14.21
CA LEU A 267 23.04 -10.77 -14.24
C LEU A 267 22.76 -12.14 -13.62
N ARG A 268 21.72 -12.23 -12.78
CA ARG A 268 21.24 -13.52 -12.26
C ARG A 268 19.95 -13.96 -12.93
N TYR A 269 19.84 -15.27 -13.13
CA TYR A 269 18.70 -15.88 -13.80
C TYR A 269 17.82 -16.70 -12.83
N GLU A 270 16.53 -16.39 -12.82
CA GLU A 270 15.50 -17.17 -12.11
C GLU A 270 14.54 -17.87 -13.07
N GLU A 271 13.96 -18.99 -12.62
CA GLU A 271 12.93 -19.70 -13.37
C GLU A 271 11.59 -18.98 -13.22
N VAL A 272 11.03 -18.50 -14.34
CA VAL A 272 9.70 -17.87 -14.37
C VAL A 272 8.65 -18.92 -14.00
N ALA A 273 8.12 -18.84 -12.78
CA ALA A 273 7.13 -19.80 -12.27
C ALA A 273 5.78 -19.72 -12.99
N ALA A 274 5.38 -18.52 -13.42
CA ALA A 274 4.20 -18.26 -14.24
C ALA A 274 4.36 -16.92 -14.97
N ALA A 275 4.01 -16.89 -16.26
CA ALA A 275 3.78 -15.65 -17.00
C ALA A 275 2.29 -15.60 -17.31
N VAL A 276 1.58 -14.63 -16.71
CA VAL A 276 0.15 -14.43 -16.94
C VAL A 276 0.01 -13.19 -17.82
N ASP A 277 -0.51 -13.39 -19.04
CA ASP A 277 -0.90 -12.28 -19.89
C ASP A 277 -2.12 -11.58 -19.26
N THR A 278 -1.90 -10.37 -18.77
CA THR A 278 -2.95 -9.55 -18.16
C THR A 278 -3.61 -8.59 -19.16
N GLY A 279 -3.31 -8.76 -20.45
CA GLY A 279 -3.79 -7.93 -21.54
C GLY A 279 -3.04 -6.59 -21.67
N ARG A 280 -3.32 -5.87 -22.76
CA ARG A 280 -2.89 -4.48 -22.93
C ARG A 280 -3.78 -3.58 -22.07
N LYS A 281 -3.19 -2.87 -21.11
CA LYS A 281 -3.88 -1.85 -20.31
C LYS A 281 -3.57 -0.46 -20.87
N GLN A 282 -4.61 0.34 -21.08
CA GLN A 282 -4.44 1.76 -21.42
C GLN A 282 -4.02 2.52 -20.16
N LEU A 283 -2.90 3.25 -20.23
CA LEU A 283 -2.58 4.33 -19.30
C LEU A 283 -2.98 5.65 -19.97
N TYR A 284 -3.80 6.45 -19.29
CA TYR A 284 -4.13 7.80 -19.73
C TYR A 284 -3.10 8.78 -19.13
N ASP A 285 -2.33 9.43 -20.00
CA ASP A 285 -1.38 10.48 -19.63
C ASP A 285 -2.02 11.86 -19.91
N LEU A 286 -2.27 12.63 -18.84
CA LEU A 286 -2.71 14.02 -18.93
C LEU A 286 -1.53 14.91 -18.52
N THR A 287 -0.65 15.22 -19.47
CA THR A 287 0.55 16.01 -19.20
C THR A 287 0.33 17.51 -19.43
N VAL A 288 0.73 18.34 -18.45
CA VAL A 288 0.95 19.79 -18.63
C VAL A 288 2.44 20.07 -18.45
N PRO A 289 3.16 20.63 -19.44
CA PRO A 289 4.58 20.96 -19.31
C PRO A 289 4.84 21.92 -18.15
N GLU A 290 5.96 21.72 -17.44
CA GLU A 290 6.48 22.53 -16.31
C GLU A 290 5.82 22.31 -14.93
N SER A 291 4.76 21.50 -14.80
CA SER A 291 4.11 21.20 -13.51
C SER A 291 3.91 19.71 -13.21
N HIS A 292 5.03 19.01 -13.08
CA HIS A 292 5.29 17.92 -12.11
C HIS A 292 4.81 16.48 -12.37
N ASN A 293 5.47 15.60 -11.61
CA ASN A 293 5.54 14.14 -11.65
C ASN A 293 4.32 13.43 -11.03
N PHE A 294 4.06 12.24 -11.56
CA PHE A 294 3.02 11.30 -11.11
C PHE A 294 3.45 10.50 -9.88
N LEU A 295 2.49 10.18 -9.01
CA LEU A 295 2.65 9.25 -7.89
C LEU A 295 1.67 8.09 -8.07
N GLY A 296 2.21 6.90 -8.33
CA GLY A 296 1.44 5.66 -8.47
C GLY A 296 2.29 4.44 -8.09
N ASN A 297 1.67 3.42 -7.50
CA ASN A 297 2.26 2.12 -7.14
C ASN A 297 3.49 2.16 -6.23
N GLY A 298 3.38 2.73 -5.02
CA GLY A 298 4.38 2.49 -3.96
C GLY A 298 5.81 2.92 -4.26
N ILE A 299 6.08 3.59 -5.40
CA ILE A 299 7.36 4.28 -5.66
C ILE A 299 7.23 5.66 -5.01
N VAL A 300 7.35 5.67 -3.69
CA VAL A 300 7.34 6.88 -2.88
C VAL A 300 8.78 7.26 -2.55
N THR A 301 9.35 8.19 -3.32
CA THR A 301 10.44 9.06 -2.84
C THR A 301 9.82 10.19 -2.02
N HIS A 302 9.19 9.83 -0.89
CA HIS A 302 8.63 10.71 0.14
C HIS A 302 7.61 11.79 -0.29
N ASN A 303 6.41 11.81 0.32
CA ASN A 303 5.42 12.86 0.08
C ASN A 303 5.78 14.24 0.68
N THR A 304 6.72 14.25 1.64
CA THR A 304 7.04 15.42 2.48
C THR A 304 8.41 16.02 2.19
N ALA A 305 9.46 15.43 2.74
CA ALA A 305 10.87 15.65 2.44
C ALA A 305 11.74 14.59 3.16
N ALA A 306 12.80 14.14 2.51
CA ALA A 306 13.86 13.32 3.08
C ALA A 306 15.04 14.19 3.52
N ALA A 307 15.74 13.79 4.58
CA ALA A 307 17.04 14.37 4.88
C ALA A 307 18.09 13.43 4.27
N VAL A 308 18.87 13.91 3.30
CA VAL A 308 19.89 13.14 2.59
C VAL A 308 21.25 13.72 2.92
N GLN A 309 22.20 12.86 3.24
CA GLN A 309 23.57 13.27 3.55
C GLN A 309 24.26 13.71 2.26
N ASP A 310 24.82 14.91 2.22
CA ASP A 310 25.47 15.44 1.01
C ASP A 310 26.84 14.77 0.82
N ASP A 311 27.05 14.14 -0.34
CA ASP A 311 28.28 13.42 -0.69
C ASP A 311 29.38 14.35 -1.27
N PHE A 312 29.09 15.66 -1.47
CA PHE A 312 29.97 16.59 -2.19
C PHE A 312 30.78 17.58 -1.34
N GLY A 313 30.80 17.47 -0.02
CA GLY A 313 31.58 18.34 0.87
C GLY A 313 32.21 17.60 2.06
N ASP A 314 33.28 18.17 2.64
CA ASP A 314 33.95 17.67 3.84
C ASP A 314 32.92 17.37 4.96
N GLY A 315 32.51 16.10 5.06
CA GLY A 315 31.70 15.43 6.08
C GLY A 315 30.78 16.28 7.00
N GLN A 316 29.51 15.86 7.05
CA GLN A 316 28.49 16.15 8.09
C GLN A 316 27.42 17.22 7.80
N GLU A 317 27.22 17.68 6.57
CA GLU A 317 26.03 18.49 6.25
C GLU A 317 24.86 17.61 5.78
N TRP A 318 23.81 17.57 6.60
CA TRP A 318 22.52 16.99 6.22
C TRP A 318 21.81 17.96 5.28
N SER A 319 21.56 17.52 4.05
CA SER A 319 20.74 18.24 3.08
C SER A 319 19.28 17.76 3.18
N LEU A 320 18.33 18.55 2.71
CA LEU A 320 16.91 18.23 2.79
C LEU A 320 16.33 18.16 1.37
N GLU A 321 15.94 16.96 0.95
CA GLU A 321 15.27 16.69 -0.31
C GLU A 321 13.76 16.85 -0.16
N ALA A 322 13.17 17.80 -0.86
CA ALA A 322 11.73 18.03 -0.87
C ALA A 322 10.96 16.83 -1.42
N GLY A 323 9.88 16.45 -0.75
CA GLY A 323 8.95 15.42 -1.19
C GLY A 323 7.86 15.95 -2.12
N ALA A 324 7.02 15.05 -2.63
CA ALA A 324 6.11 15.33 -3.76
C ALA A 324 5.24 16.59 -3.58
N LEU A 325 4.64 16.81 -2.41
CA LEU A 325 3.78 17.98 -2.16
C LEU A 325 4.55 19.30 -2.06
N VAL A 326 5.81 19.24 -1.60
CA VAL A 326 6.69 20.40 -1.48
C VAL A 326 7.28 20.75 -2.84
N LEU A 327 7.65 19.74 -3.62
CA LEU A 327 8.04 19.92 -5.01
C LEU A 327 6.90 20.62 -5.76
N ALA A 328 5.67 20.10 -5.65
CA ALA A 328 4.47 20.62 -6.30
C ALA A 328 3.97 22.00 -5.80
N ASP A 329 4.74 22.77 -5.04
CA ASP A 329 4.34 24.11 -4.59
C ASP A 329 3.91 24.99 -5.78
N ARG A 330 2.69 25.52 -5.72
CA ARG A 330 2.00 26.29 -6.80
C ARG A 330 1.62 25.49 -8.05
N GLY A 331 1.85 24.18 -8.06
CA GLY A 331 1.43 23.24 -9.09
C GLY A 331 0.23 22.40 -8.67
N ILE A 332 0.08 21.26 -9.33
CA ILE A 332 -0.90 20.23 -9.00
C ILE A 332 -0.13 19.01 -8.51
N ALA A 333 -0.58 18.42 -7.40
CA ALA A 333 -0.14 17.11 -6.95
C ALA A 333 -1.25 16.12 -7.25
N ALA A 334 -1.00 15.15 -8.13
CA ALA A 334 -1.94 14.08 -8.44
C ALA A 334 -1.55 12.82 -7.67
N VAL A 335 -2.49 12.26 -6.91
CA VAL A 335 -2.29 11.06 -6.10
C VAL A 335 -3.36 10.04 -6.44
N ASP A 336 -2.91 8.88 -6.91
CA ASP A 336 -3.78 7.72 -7.13
C ASP A 336 -3.83 6.83 -5.89
N GLU A 337 -4.89 6.04 -5.77
CA GLU A 337 -5.12 5.08 -4.68
C GLU A 337 -4.92 5.71 -3.28
N LEU A 338 -5.53 6.88 -3.05
CA LEU A 338 -5.48 7.56 -1.75
C LEU A 338 -5.93 6.65 -0.58
N ASP A 339 -6.79 5.66 -0.85
CA ASP A 339 -7.22 4.66 0.12
C ASP A 339 -6.09 3.72 0.58
N LYS A 340 -5.02 3.54 -0.21
CA LYS A 340 -3.89 2.64 0.10
C LYS A 340 -2.71 3.33 0.78
N MET A 341 -2.80 4.63 1.07
CA MET A 341 -1.70 5.35 1.73
C MET A 341 -1.48 4.90 3.17
N GLU A 342 -0.21 4.83 3.59
CA GLU A 342 0.16 4.60 4.99
C GLU A 342 -0.31 5.75 5.90
N SER A 343 -0.55 5.44 7.19
CA SER A 343 -1.02 6.42 8.19
C SER A 343 -0.06 7.62 8.39
N SER A 344 1.24 7.40 8.20
CA SER A 344 2.26 8.46 8.28
C SER A 344 2.16 9.46 7.13
N ASP A 345 1.88 8.99 5.92
CA ASP A 345 1.64 9.81 4.74
C ASP A 345 0.29 10.53 4.83
N ARG A 346 -0.76 9.85 5.30
CA ARG A 346 -2.07 10.48 5.59
C ARG A 346 -1.92 11.67 6.56
N SER A 347 -1.10 11.51 7.61
CA SER A 347 -0.81 12.57 8.59
C SER A 347 -0.14 13.79 7.96
N ALA A 348 0.83 13.58 7.08
CA ALA A 348 1.48 14.66 6.34
C ALA A 348 0.53 15.40 5.39
N MET A 349 -0.38 14.65 4.75
CA MET A 349 -1.43 15.22 3.90
C MET A 349 -2.37 16.12 4.69
N HIS A 350 -2.74 15.76 5.92
CA HIS A 350 -3.55 16.61 6.79
C HIS A 350 -2.89 17.96 7.05
N GLU A 351 -1.59 17.97 7.35
CA GLU A 351 -0.82 19.20 7.60
C GLU A 351 -0.72 20.05 6.33
N ALA A 352 -0.33 19.43 5.21
CA ALA A 352 -0.21 20.11 3.92
C ALA A 352 -1.54 20.73 3.46
N LEU A 353 -2.65 20.00 3.58
CA LEU A 353 -3.97 20.49 3.17
C LEU A 353 -4.59 21.49 4.16
N GLU A 354 -4.13 21.55 5.42
CA GLU A 354 -4.60 22.56 6.38
C GLU A 354 -3.78 23.85 6.28
N GLN A 355 -2.47 23.72 6.40
CA GLN A 355 -1.57 24.83 6.64
C GLN A 355 -0.85 25.29 5.36
N GLN A 356 -1.04 24.56 4.25
CA GLN A 356 -0.32 24.73 2.98
C GLN A 356 1.21 24.73 3.16
N GLN A 357 1.65 24.05 4.21
CA GLN A 357 3.02 23.98 4.69
C GLN A 357 3.23 22.63 5.35
N ILE A 358 4.47 22.16 5.36
CA ILE A 358 4.90 20.93 6.00
C ILE A 358 6.05 21.28 6.93
N SER A 359 5.87 21.03 8.21
CA SER A 359 6.90 21.21 9.22
C SER A 359 7.73 19.94 9.34
N ILE A 360 9.05 20.11 9.23
CA ILE A 360 10.01 19.01 9.26
C ILE A 360 10.98 19.28 10.39
N SER A 361 11.00 18.36 11.33
CA SER A 361 11.97 18.34 12.44
C SER A 361 12.73 17.02 12.37
N LYS A 362 13.76 16.96 11.52
CA LYS A 362 14.55 15.75 11.26
C LYS A 362 16.05 16.09 11.21
N ALA A 363 16.90 15.22 11.76
CA ALA A 363 18.36 15.36 11.72
C ALA A 363 18.89 16.74 12.20
N GLY A 364 18.23 17.36 13.19
CA GLY A 364 18.60 18.70 13.69
C GLY A 364 18.16 19.86 12.79
N ILE A 365 17.56 19.57 11.63
CA ILE A 365 16.95 20.55 10.73
C ILE A 365 15.49 20.71 11.15
N ASN A 366 15.17 21.90 11.68
CA ASN A 366 13.81 22.37 11.88
C ASN A 366 13.49 23.35 10.75
N ALA A 367 12.77 22.87 9.74
CA ALA A 367 12.39 23.65 8.57
C ALA A 367 10.88 23.56 8.33
N THR A 368 10.28 24.66 7.89
CA THR A 368 8.89 24.67 7.41
C THR A 368 8.94 24.90 5.91
N LEU A 369 8.50 23.90 5.15
CA LEU A 369 8.45 23.96 3.70
C LEU A 369 7.05 24.35 3.26
N LYS A 370 6.95 25.11 2.17
CA LYS A 370 5.66 25.50 1.60
C LYS A 370 5.19 24.40 0.65
N SER A 371 3.91 24.09 0.70
CA SER A 371 3.25 23.09 -0.13
C SER A 371 1.92 23.64 -0.63
N ARG A 372 1.94 24.84 -1.24
CA ARG A 372 0.74 25.52 -1.79
C ARG A 372 0.34 24.90 -3.13
N CYS A 373 0.21 23.57 -3.14
CA CYS A 373 -0.19 22.78 -4.28
C CYS A 373 -1.72 22.59 -4.27
N SER A 374 -2.30 22.38 -5.45
CA SER A 374 -3.66 21.85 -5.56
C SER A 374 -3.58 20.32 -5.59
N LEU A 375 -4.29 19.65 -4.69
CA LEU A 375 -4.34 18.20 -4.66
C LEU A 375 -5.46 17.68 -5.56
N LEU A 376 -5.12 16.75 -6.45
CA LEU A 376 -6.05 15.91 -7.18
C LEU A 376 -5.88 14.47 -6.69
N GLY A 377 -6.96 13.86 -6.23
CA GLY A 377 -6.93 12.54 -5.63
C GLY A 377 -7.90 11.59 -6.32
N ALA A 378 -7.45 10.36 -6.59
CA ALA A 378 -8.32 9.23 -6.88
C ALA A 378 -8.30 8.26 -5.71
N ALA A 379 -9.46 7.71 -5.37
CA ALA A 379 -9.63 6.74 -4.29
C ALA A 379 -10.61 5.68 -4.74
N ASN A 380 -10.31 4.42 -4.42
CA ASN A 380 -11.20 3.32 -4.72
C ASN A 380 -12.13 3.02 -3.54
N PRO A 381 -13.37 2.57 -3.80
CA PRO A 381 -14.23 2.06 -2.75
C PRO A 381 -13.65 0.76 -2.17
N LYS A 382 -13.90 0.49 -0.88
CA LYS A 382 -13.35 -0.65 -0.11
C LYS A 382 -13.50 -2.01 -0.80
N TYR A 383 -14.58 -2.21 -1.55
CA TYR A 383 -14.89 -3.47 -2.25
C TYR A 383 -14.80 -3.36 -3.79
N GLY A 384 -14.16 -2.31 -4.31
CA GLY A 384 -13.92 -2.10 -5.75
C GLY A 384 -15.12 -1.57 -6.55
N ARG A 385 -16.34 -1.57 -5.99
CA ARG A 385 -17.53 -0.91 -6.55
C ARG A 385 -18.28 -0.17 -5.46
N PHE A 386 -18.96 0.92 -5.85
CA PHE A 386 -19.87 1.60 -4.95
C PHE A 386 -21.15 0.77 -4.78
N ASP A 387 -21.49 0.51 -3.53
CA ASP A 387 -22.79 0.02 -3.12
C ASP A 387 -23.80 1.17 -3.16
N GLN A 388 -24.97 0.92 -3.75
CA GLN A 388 -26.04 1.91 -3.88
C GLN A 388 -26.92 1.99 -2.64
N TYR A 389 -26.84 1.01 -1.74
CA TYR A 389 -27.63 0.94 -0.51
C TYR A 389 -26.86 1.45 0.71
N GLU A 390 -25.56 1.72 0.54
CA GLU A 390 -24.71 2.32 1.55
C GLU A 390 -24.32 3.74 1.15
N PRO A 391 -24.03 4.60 2.13
CA PRO A 391 -23.52 5.92 1.84
C PRO A 391 -22.07 5.92 1.35
N ILE A 392 -21.72 6.86 0.48
CA ILE A 392 -20.39 6.92 -0.15
C ILE A 392 -19.27 7.19 0.85
N GLY A 393 -19.53 7.98 1.91
CA GLY A 393 -18.55 8.31 2.93
C GLY A 393 -17.96 7.09 3.64
N GLU A 394 -18.77 6.06 3.90
CA GLU A 394 -18.34 4.80 4.55
C GLU A 394 -17.54 3.89 3.64
N GLN A 395 -17.85 3.95 2.36
CA GLN A 395 -17.30 3.07 1.34
C GLN A 395 -15.88 3.47 0.95
N ILE A 396 -15.43 4.66 1.34
CA ILE A 396 -14.08 5.16 1.09
C ILE A 396 -13.24 4.94 2.36
N ASP A 397 -12.04 4.35 2.23
CA ASP A 397 -11.12 4.15 3.35
C ASP A 397 -10.32 5.43 3.70
N LEU A 398 -11.02 6.52 3.98
CA LEU A 398 -10.42 7.80 4.36
C LEU A 398 -11.06 8.35 5.64
N GLU A 399 -10.25 8.96 6.50
CA GLU A 399 -10.75 9.58 7.73
C GLU A 399 -11.71 10.74 7.41
N PRO A 400 -12.83 10.92 8.15
CA PRO A 400 -13.77 12.03 7.94
C PRO A 400 -13.09 13.41 7.99
N ALA A 401 -12.03 13.53 8.80
CA ALA A 401 -11.20 14.74 8.88
C ALA A 401 -10.42 15.04 7.60
N LEU A 402 -10.11 14.04 6.75
CA LEU A 402 -9.50 14.21 5.44
C LEU A 402 -10.55 14.55 4.39
N ILE A 403 -11.68 13.82 4.39
CA ILE A 403 -12.80 14.00 3.45
C ILE A 403 -13.32 15.46 3.51
N SER A 404 -13.50 16.00 4.72
CA SER A 404 -13.97 17.38 4.91
C SER A 404 -13.02 18.47 4.39
N ARG A 405 -11.75 18.14 4.13
CA ARG A 405 -10.72 19.07 3.63
C ARG A 405 -10.75 19.24 2.13
N PHE A 406 -11.33 18.30 1.41
CA PHE A 406 -11.53 18.40 -0.03
C PHE A 406 -12.61 19.43 -0.32
N ASP A 407 -12.30 20.35 -1.23
CA ASP A 407 -13.23 21.40 -1.63
C ASP A 407 -14.40 20.80 -2.44
N LEU A 408 -14.07 19.91 -3.39
CA LEU A 408 -14.99 19.16 -4.24
C LEU A 408 -14.65 17.66 -4.19
N ILE A 409 -15.68 16.82 -4.14
CA ILE A 409 -15.57 15.37 -4.23
C ILE A 409 -16.54 14.95 -5.33
N PHE A 410 -16.03 14.19 -6.30
CA PHE A 410 -16.82 13.67 -7.40
C PHE A 410 -16.86 12.16 -7.29
N THR A 411 -18.06 11.61 -7.40
CA THR A 411 -18.26 10.16 -7.31
C THR A 411 -18.54 9.66 -8.72
N VAL A 412 -17.65 8.82 -9.23
CA VAL A 412 -17.82 8.21 -10.55
C VAL A 412 -18.41 6.82 -10.32
N THR A 413 -19.69 6.65 -10.64
CA THR A 413 -20.38 5.35 -10.53
C THR A 413 -20.52 4.73 -11.90
N ASP A 414 -20.10 3.47 -12.04
CA ASP A 414 -20.34 2.65 -13.22
C ASP A 414 -21.78 2.11 -13.18
N LYS A 415 -22.68 2.75 -13.96
CA LYS A 415 -24.06 2.30 -14.13
C LYS A 415 -24.19 1.81 -15.58
N PRO A 416 -24.42 0.50 -15.80
CA PRO A 416 -24.53 -0.04 -17.15
C PRO A 416 -25.78 0.55 -17.83
N ASP A 417 -25.56 1.28 -18.92
CA ASP A 417 -26.60 1.87 -19.76
C ASP A 417 -26.30 1.51 -21.21
N GLU A 418 -27.19 0.74 -21.84
CA GLU A 418 -26.94 0.20 -23.18
C GLU A 418 -26.74 1.30 -24.24
N GLU A 419 -27.34 2.48 -24.05
CA GLU A 419 -27.18 3.60 -24.98
C GLU A 419 -25.87 4.35 -24.78
N GLU A 420 -25.51 4.66 -23.52
CA GLU A 420 -24.23 5.30 -23.20
C GLU A 420 -23.04 4.37 -23.47
N ASP A 421 -23.14 3.09 -23.11
CA ASP A 421 -22.10 2.07 -23.35
C ASP A 421 -21.86 1.89 -24.84
N ARG A 422 -22.91 1.93 -25.67
CA ARG A 422 -22.79 1.84 -27.13
C ARG A 422 -22.07 3.06 -27.69
N ARG A 423 -22.44 4.26 -27.26
CA ARG A 423 -21.77 5.51 -27.68
C ARG A 423 -20.31 5.53 -27.26
N LEU A 424 -20.01 5.08 -26.04
CA LEU A 424 -18.64 4.98 -25.54
C LEU A 424 -17.83 3.97 -26.35
N ALA A 425 -18.37 2.78 -26.59
CA ALA A 425 -17.72 1.75 -27.40
C ALA A 425 -17.45 2.22 -28.84
N GLU A 426 -18.44 2.86 -29.47
CA GLU A 426 -18.29 3.44 -30.81
C GLU A 426 -17.18 4.51 -30.83
N HIS A 427 -17.16 5.41 -29.85
CA HIS A 427 -16.13 6.44 -29.74
C HIS A 427 -14.71 5.86 -29.53
N ILE A 428 -14.57 4.85 -28.66
CA ILE A 428 -13.28 4.17 -28.42
C ILE A 428 -12.80 3.46 -29.69
N LEU A 429 -13.70 2.77 -30.41
CA LEU A 429 -13.35 2.07 -31.65
C LEU A 429 -12.94 3.04 -32.75
N ASN A 430 -13.65 4.16 -32.91
CA ASN A 430 -13.32 5.18 -33.90
C ASN A 430 -11.98 5.86 -33.58
N THR A 431 -11.70 6.12 -32.30
CA THR A 431 -10.42 6.70 -31.85
C THR A 431 -9.25 5.75 -32.11
N ASN A 432 -9.40 4.46 -31.79
CA ASN A 432 -8.38 3.45 -32.09
C ASN A 432 -8.18 3.29 -33.60
N TYR A 433 -9.27 3.28 -34.38
CA TYR A 433 -9.21 3.19 -35.84
C TYR A 433 -8.44 4.36 -36.46
N ALA A 434 -8.71 5.60 -36.03
CA ALA A 434 -7.96 6.78 -36.47
C ALA A 434 -6.47 6.70 -36.10
N GLY A 435 -6.14 6.20 -34.90
CA GLY A 435 -4.76 5.99 -34.45
C GLY A 435 -4.02 4.90 -35.24
N GLU A 436 -4.70 3.79 -35.57
CA GLU A 436 -4.15 2.69 -36.38
C GLU A 436 -3.83 3.16 -37.79
N LEU A 437 -4.74 3.89 -38.43
CA LEU A 437 -4.54 4.48 -39.75
C LEU A 437 -3.36 5.46 -39.77
N SER A 438 -3.27 6.33 -38.76
CA SER A 438 -2.17 7.29 -38.61
C SER A 438 -0.80 6.59 -38.44
N THR A 439 -0.77 5.49 -37.68
CA THR A 439 0.46 4.70 -37.46
C THR A 439 0.87 3.92 -38.71
N GLN A 440 -0.09 3.31 -39.42
CA GLN A 440 0.18 2.63 -40.69
C GLN A 440 0.73 3.57 -41.74
N GLN A 441 0.22 4.82 -41.82
CA GLN A 441 0.75 5.83 -42.72
C GLN A 441 2.19 6.26 -42.36
N ALA A 442 2.52 6.35 -41.07
CA ALA A 442 3.82 6.79 -40.59
C ALA A 442 4.92 5.71 -40.69
N GLU A 443 4.59 4.44 -40.41
CA GLU A 443 5.58 3.36 -40.31
C GLU A 443 5.66 2.44 -41.54
N MET A 444 4.62 2.37 -42.38
CA MET A 444 4.65 1.50 -43.58
C MET A 444 5.18 2.24 -44.81
N THR A 445 6.11 1.60 -45.55
CA THR A 445 6.69 2.14 -46.79
C THR A 445 5.69 2.16 -47.97
N SER A 446 4.58 1.43 -47.87
CA SER A 446 3.47 1.43 -48.83
C SER A 446 2.17 1.10 -48.10
N PRO A 447 1.44 2.11 -47.59
CA PRO A 447 0.12 1.90 -46.99
C PRO A 447 -0.91 1.56 -48.08
N ASP A 448 -1.73 0.53 -47.84
CA ASP A 448 -2.93 0.16 -48.65
C ASP A 448 -4.15 1.04 -48.29
N VAL A 449 -3.90 2.22 -47.70
CA VAL A 449 -4.92 3.10 -47.12
C VAL A 449 -4.97 4.40 -47.91
N ASP A 450 -6.17 4.82 -48.32
CA ASP A 450 -6.37 6.09 -49.03
C ASP A 450 -6.08 7.27 -48.09
N PRO A 451 -5.23 8.24 -48.45
CA PRO A 451 -4.93 9.39 -47.58
C PRO A 451 -6.17 10.18 -47.15
N GLY A 452 -7.24 10.17 -47.94
CA GLY A 452 -8.51 10.82 -47.61
C GLY A 452 -9.31 10.11 -46.50
N GLU A 453 -9.15 8.79 -46.35
CA GLU A 453 -9.78 8.05 -45.24
C GLU A 453 -9.08 8.32 -43.91
N VAL A 454 -7.75 8.51 -43.92
CA VAL A 454 -6.99 8.88 -42.72
C VAL A 454 -7.37 10.28 -42.24
N GLU A 455 -7.41 11.26 -43.15
CA GLU A 455 -7.71 12.66 -42.81
C GLU A 455 -9.13 12.82 -42.24
N ALA A 456 -10.13 12.12 -42.81
CA ALA A 456 -11.50 12.14 -42.30
C ALA A 456 -11.65 11.47 -40.92
N ALA A 457 -10.97 10.33 -40.70
CA ALA A 457 -11.00 9.63 -39.41
C ALA A 457 -10.29 10.42 -38.30
N THR A 458 -9.20 11.13 -38.63
CA THR A 458 -8.50 12.01 -37.67
C THR A 458 -9.33 13.25 -37.35
N GLU A 459 -10.01 13.87 -38.32
CA GLU A 459 -10.81 15.09 -38.11
C GLU A 459 -12.06 14.84 -37.24
N GLU A 460 -12.64 13.63 -37.26
CA GLU A 460 -13.75 13.25 -36.37
C GLU A 460 -13.32 13.08 -34.90
N VAL A 461 -12.06 12.73 -34.66
CA VAL A 461 -11.53 12.40 -33.32
C VAL A 461 -10.77 13.57 -32.70
N ASP A 462 -10.18 14.44 -33.53
CA ASP A 462 -9.38 15.56 -33.06
C ASP A 462 -10.21 16.52 -32.19
N PRO A 463 -9.65 17.00 -31.06
CA PRO A 463 -10.35 17.90 -30.19
C PRO A 463 -10.66 19.21 -30.91
N VAL A 464 -11.90 19.70 -30.75
CA VAL A 464 -12.39 20.96 -31.33
C VAL A 464 -11.49 22.15 -30.99
N ILE A 465 -10.79 22.08 -29.86
CA ILE A 465 -9.84 23.10 -29.41
C ILE A 465 -8.43 22.52 -29.51
N ASP A 466 -7.58 23.19 -30.30
CA ASP A 466 -6.15 22.88 -30.38
C ASP A 466 -5.50 22.83 -28.98
N PRO A 467 -4.81 21.74 -28.61
CA PRO A 467 -4.17 21.61 -27.30
C PRO A 467 -3.18 22.73 -26.99
N GLY A 468 -2.42 23.18 -28.00
CA GLY A 468 -1.45 24.27 -27.85
C GLY A 468 -2.13 25.61 -27.57
N LEU A 469 -3.26 25.89 -28.22
CA LEU A 469 -4.11 27.04 -27.94
C LEU A 469 -4.68 27.00 -26.52
N LEU A 470 -5.20 25.84 -26.09
CA LEU A 470 -5.75 25.67 -24.75
C LEU A 470 -4.69 25.91 -23.65
N GLN A 471 -3.48 25.36 -23.83
CA GLN A 471 -2.36 25.58 -22.90
C GLN A 471 -1.99 27.07 -22.81
N LYS A 472 -1.86 27.75 -23.96
CA LYS A 472 -1.59 29.20 -24.00
C LYS A 472 -2.72 30.00 -23.35
N TYR A 473 -3.97 29.58 -23.55
CA TYR A 473 -5.15 30.21 -22.96
C TYR A 473 -5.13 30.11 -21.44
N ILE A 474 -4.87 28.92 -20.89
CA ILE A 474 -4.78 28.70 -19.44
C ILE A 474 -3.61 29.52 -18.84
N ALA A 475 -2.44 29.51 -19.49
CA ALA A 475 -1.29 30.28 -19.04
C ALA A 475 -1.60 31.80 -19.02
N TYR A 476 -2.22 32.31 -20.08
CA TYR A 476 -2.62 33.71 -20.17
C TYR A 476 -3.65 34.10 -19.10
N ALA A 477 -4.68 33.26 -18.89
CA ALA A 477 -5.72 33.49 -17.89
C ALA A 477 -5.15 33.52 -16.46
N LYS A 478 -4.22 32.61 -16.13
CA LYS A 478 -3.58 32.55 -14.80
C LYS A 478 -2.68 33.76 -14.52
N GLN A 479 -1.98 34.30 -15.54
CA GLN A 479 -1.03 35.39 -15.38
C GLN A 479 -1.67 36.78 -15.40
N ASN A 480 -2.74 36.98 -16.19
CA ASN A 480 -3.28 38.32 -16.45
C ASN A 480 -4.59 38.62 -15.72
N CYS A 481 -5.43 37.62 -15.43
CA CYS A 481 -6.77 37.85 -14.88
C CYS A 481 -6.79 37.72 -13.36
N HIS A 482 -7.16 38.82 -12.68
CA HIS A 482 -7.23 38.90 -11.22
C HIS A 482 -8.61 39.40 -10.78
N PRO A 483 -9.65 38.55 -10.90
CA PRO A 483 -11.02 39.00 -10.79
C PRO A 483 -11.40 39.49 -9.40
N ARG A 484 -12.26 40.52 -9.35
CA ARG A 484 -12.85 41.05 -8.11
C ARG A 484 -14.34 40.73 -8.03
N MET A 485 -14.79 40.36 -6.84
CA MET A 485 -16.18 39.94 -6.64
C MET A 485 -17.14 41.11 -6.57
N THR A 486 -18.13 41.12 -7.48
CA THR A 486 -19.23 42.10 -7.50
C THR A 486 -20.18 41.90 -6.32
N ASP A 487 -20.94 42.94 -5.95
CA ASP A 487 -21.91 42.85 -4.85
C ASP A 487 -23.01 41.81 -5.13
N ALA A 488 -23.40 41.66 -6.39
CA ALA A 488 -24.37 40.65 -6.80
C ALA A 488 -23.86 39.21 -6.60
N ALA A 489 -22.57 38.95 -6.93
CA ALA A 489 -21.94 37.65 -6.68
C ALA A 489 -21.78 37.37 -5.17
N ARG A 490 -21.39 38.39 -4.39
CA ARG A 490 -21.28 38.29 -2.92
C ARG A 490 -22.61 37.91 -2.29
N ALA A 491 -23.70 38.55 -2.69
CA ALA A 491 -25.04 38.25 -2.20
C ALA A 491 -25.45 36.81 -2.49
N ALA A 492 -25.23 36.32 -3.73
CA ALA A 492 -25.58 34.96 -4.12
C ALA A 492 -24.80 33.89 -3.32
N ILE A 493 -23.48 34.06 -3.16
CA ILE A 493 -22.65 33.13 -2.38
C ILE A 493 -23.03 33.17 -0.90
N GLN A 494 -23.30 34.36 -0.35
CA GLN A 494 -23.73 34.52 1.04
C GLN A 494 -25.07 33.81 1.29
N GLU A 495 -26.06 34.04 0.42
CA GLU A 495 -27.37 33.40 0.51
C GLU A 495 -27.23 31.87 0.47
N PHE A 496 -26.48 31.35 -0.50
CA PHE A 496 -26.20 29.92 -0.62
C PHE A 496 -25.55 29.33 0.63
N TYR A 497 -24.50 29.98 1.17
CA TYR A 497 -23.83 29.51 2.38
C TYR A 497 -24.76 29.54 3.60
N THR A 498 -25.58 30.59 3.75
CA THR A 498 -26.55 30.66 4.86
C THR A 498 -27.65 29.62 4.74
N ASP A 499 -28.16 29.35 3.54
CA ASP A 499 -29.15 28.30 3.28
C ASP A 499 -28.55 26.91 3.57
N LEU A 500 -27.32 26.66 3.10
CA LEU A 500 -26.61 25.41 3.34
C LEU A 500 -26.36 25.19 4.84
N ARG A 501 -25.96 26.23 5.56
CA ARG A 501 -25.74 26.16 7.01
C ARG A 501 -27.03 26.02 7.80
N ALA A 502 -28.12 26.68 7.38
CA ALA A 502 -29.43 26.54 8.02
C ALA A 502 -29.94 25.10 7.91
N LYS A 503 -29.75 24.48 6.74
CA LYS A 503 -30.07 23.06 6.51
C LYS A 503 -29.15 22.09 7.26
N GLY A 504 -27.91 22.51 7.56
CA GLY A 504 -26.93 21.76 8.35
C GLY A 504 -26.85 22.13 9.83
N THR A 505 -27.90 22.70 10.43
CA THR A 505 -27.90 23.10 11.86
C THR A 505 -28.32 21.98 12.80
N ASP A 506 -28.70 20.81 12.28
CA ASP A 506 -28.87 19.61 13.11
C ASP A 506 -27.49 19.16 13.58
N GLU A 507 -27.35 18.76 14.84
CA GLU A 507 -26.06 18.38 15.46
C GLU A 507 -25.35 17.23 14.71
N ASN A 508 -26.06 16.57 13.80
CA ASN A 508 -25.59 15.45 13.03
C ASN A 508 -25.26 15.76 11.56
N ALA A 509 -25.39 16.99 11.03
CA ALA A 509 -25.44 17.25 9.56
C ALA A 509 -24.32 16.60 8.69
N PRO A 510 -24.60 16.20 7.41
CA PRO A 510 -23.79 15.23 6.64
C PRO A 510 -22.41 15.73 6.27
N VAL A 511 -22.24 17.03 6.15
CA VAL A 511 -20.92 17.63 6.04
C VAL A 511 -21.00 18.86 6.91
N PRO A 512 -20.15 19.01 7.94
CA PRO A 512 -20.13 20.25 8.70
C PRO A 512 -19.85 21.38 7.69
N VAL A 513 -20.84 22.25 7.50
CA VAL A 513 -20.74 23.41 6.62
C VAL A 513 -19.82 24.41 7.30
N THR A 514 -18.52 24.17 7.15
CA THR A 514 -17.47 25.00 7.73
C THR A 514 -17.27 26.24 6.87
N ALA A 515 -16.67 27.28 7.46
CA ALA A 515 -16.25 28.47 6.73
C ALA A 515 -15.30 28.14 5.55
N ARG A 516 -14.63 26.98 5.57
CA ARG A 516 -13.79 26.48 4.48
C ARG A 516 -14.57 26.26 3.19
N LYS A 517 -15.82 25.76 3.26
CA LYS A 517 -16.67 25.57 2.07
C LYS A 517 -17.07 26.90 1.43
N LEU A 518 -17.27 27.94 2.24
CA LEU A 518 -17.47 29.30 1.73
C LEU A 518 -16.22 29.80 0.99
N GLU A 519 -15.04 29.63 1.59
CA GLU A 519 -13.77 30.01 0.95
C GLU A 519 -13.51 29.24 -0.35
N ALA A 520 -13.83 27.94 -0.37
CA ALA A 520 -13.78 27.11 -1.58
C ALA A 520 -14.70 27.65 -2.68
N THR A 521 -15.95 27.99 -2.33
CA THR A 521 -16.93 28.56 -3.27
C THR A 521 -16.42 29.88 -3.88
N VAL A 522 -15.80 30.73 -3.06
CA VAL A 522 -15.18 31.98 -3.54
C VAL A 522 -14.03 31.70 -4.50
N ARG A 523 -13.09 30.80 -4.14
CA ARG A 523 -11.97 30.40 -5.00
C ARG A 523 -12.44 29.84 -6.35
N LEU A 524 -13.48 29.02 -6.34
CA LEU A 524 -14.08 28.45 -7.56
C LEU A 524 -14.78 29.52 -8.40
N ALA A 525 -15.46 30.49 -7.78
CA ALA A 525 -16.11 31.59 -8.50
C ALA A 525 -15.09 32.51 -9.18
N GLU A 526 -13.97 32.78 -8.52
CA GLU A 526 -12.82 33.47 -9.12
C GLU A 526 -12.22 32.66 -10.28
N ALA A 527 -12.09 31.33 -10.14
CA ALA A 527 -11.60 30.47 -11.21
C ALA A 527 -12.54 30.48 -12.44
N SER A 528 -13.86 30.43 -12.22
CA SER A 528 -14.88 30.55 -13.26
C SER A 528 -14.76 31.88 -14.03
N ALA A 529 -14.52 32.99 -13.31
CA ALA A 529 -14.27 34.29 -13.93
C ALA A 529 -12.97 34.35 -14.75
N LYS A 530 -11.89 33.71 -14.25
CA LYS A 530 -10.61 33.61 -14.97
C LYS A 530 -10.74 32.84 -16.28
N VAL A 531 -11.54 31.78 -16.32
CA VAL A 531 -11.79 31.00 -17.54
C VAL A 531 -12.40 31.88 -18.65
N ARG A 532 -13.19 32.91 -18.30
CA ARG A 532 -13.74 33.87 -19.28
C ARG A 532 -12.84 35.09 -19.55
N LEU A 533 -11.64 35.13 -18.96
CA LEU A 533 -10.70 36.26 -19.00
C LEU A 533 -11.28 37.56 -18.44
N SER A 534 -12.16 37.46 -17.43
CA SER A 534 -12.77 38.63 -16.80
C SER A 534 -12.03 39.05 -15.53
N ASP A 535 -11.99 40.37 -15.31
CA ASP A 535 -11.49 40.99 -14.07
C ASP A 535 -12.58 41.20 -13.01
N GLU A 536 -13.80 40.74 -13.28
CA GLU A 536 -14.92 40.78 -12.33
C GLU A 536 -15.61 39.42 -12.23
N VAL A 537 -15.90 38.97 -11.00
CA VAL A 537 -16.75 37.80 -10.73
C VAL A 537 -18.21 38.27 -10.72
N THR A 538 -19.00 37.76 -11.64
CA THR A 538 -20.41 38.10 -11.83
C THR A 538 -21.31 37.12 -11.09
N ARG A 539 -22.61 37.46 -10.99
CA ARG A 539 -23.60 36.56 -10.39
C ARG A 539 -23.70 35.22 -11.12
N GLU A 540 -23.55 35.21 -12.44
CA GLU A 540 -23.59 33.99 -13.26
C GLU A 540 -22.46 33.02 -12.92
N ASP A 541 -21.25 33.53 -12.62
CA ASP A 541 -20.13 32.67 -12.20
C ASP A 541 -20.38 32.05 -10.83
N ALA A 542 -20.96 32.83 -9.91
CA ALA A 542 -21.36 32.34 -8.60
C ALA A 542 -22.43 31.25 -8.72
N GLU A 543 -23.47 31.48 -9.54
CA GLU A 543 -24.53 30.49 -9.78
C GLU A 543 -23.99 29.19 -10.38
N ARG A 544 -23.08 29.26 -11.36
CA ARG A 544 -22.43 28.08 -11.96
C ARG A 544 -21.65 27.27 -10.92
N VAL A 545 -20.91 27.94 -10.04
CA VAL A 545 -20.16 27.27 -8.98
C VAL A 545 -21.07 26.68 -7.92
N ILE A 546 -22.14 27.39 -7.55
CA ILE A 546 -23.16 26.89 -6.61
C ILE A 546 -23.77 25.59 -7.16
N GLU A 547 -24.03 25.51 -8.46
CA GLU A 547 -24.56 24.30 -9.10
C GLU A 547 -23.57 23.13 -8.99
N ILE A 548 -22.29 23.34 -9.29
CA ILE A 548 -21.23 22.33 -9.16
C ILE A 548 -21.14 21.84 -7.72
N VAL A 549 -21.02 22.76 -6.75
CA VAL A 549 -20.91 22.42 -5.33
C VAL A 549 -22.16 21.67 -4.86
N ARG A 550 -23.35 22.07 -5.31
CA ARG A 550 -24.61 21.37 -4.97
C ARG A 550 -24.63 19.97 -5.57
N SER A 551 -24.13 19.76 -6.79
CA SER A 551 -24.02 18.41 -7.38
C SER A 551 -23.10 17.52 -6.53
N CYS A 552 -21.89 17.98 -6.21
CA CYS A 552 -20.96 17.23 -5.37
C CYS A 552 -21.55 16.88 -3.99
N LEU A 553 -22.25 17.84 -3.37
CA LEU A 553 -22.88 17.61 -2.08
C LEU A 553 -24.04 16.62 -2.17
N LYS A 554 -24.81 16.63 -3.26
CA LYS A 554 -25.87 15.65 -3.48
C LYS A 554 -25.29 14.25 -3.57
N ASP A 555 -24.21 14.09 -4.32
CA ASP A 555 -23.61 12.77 -4.53
C ASP A 555 -23.05 12.18 -3.22
N VAL A 556 -22.47 13.01 -2.35
CA VAL A 556 -21.83 12.56 -1.10
C VAL A 556 -22.78 12.53 0.10
N GLY A 557 -23.77 13.42 0.16
CA GLY A 557 -24.57 13.70 1.35
C GLY A 557 -26.06 13.37 1.23
N VAL A 558 -26.50 12.72 0.16
CA VAL A 558 -27.89 12.26 0.01
C VAL A 558 -27.97 10.80 0.44
N ASP A 559 -28.89 10.53 1.37
CA ASP A 559 -29.22 9.17 1.74
C ASP A 559 -29.91 8.47 0.53
N PRO A 560 -29.45 7.27 0.12
CA PRO A 560 -29.97 6.59 -1.07
C PRO A 560 -31.46 6.25 -1.01
N GLU A 561 -32.08 6.26 0.18
CA GLU A 561 -33.47 5.85 0.37
C GLU A 561 -34.45 7.02 0.43
N SER A 562 -34.09 8.09 1.14
CA SER A 562 -34.92 9.26 1.32
C SER A 562 -34.77 10.26 0.17
N GLY A 563 -33.63 10.27 -0.51
CA GLY A 563 -33.29 11.34 -1.46
C GLY A 563 -33.09 12.70 -0.78
N ASP A 564 -33.11 12.72 0.55
CA ASP A 564 -32.91 13.89 1.40
C ASP A 564 -31.46 13.93 1.90
N PHE A 565 -31.01 15.14 2.22
CA PHE A 565 -29.70 15.34 2.85
C PHE A 565 -29.74 14.82 4.28
N ASP A 566 -29.21 13.61 4.52
CA ASP A 566 -29.19 13.01 5.86
C ASP A 566 -27.82 13.09 6.52
N ALA A 567 -27.89 13.59 7.74
CA ALA A 567 -26.90 14.03 8.65
C ALA A 567 -25.89 12.93 9.03
N ASP A 568 -26.38 11.76 9.41
CA ASP A 568 -25.57 10.75 10.10
C ASP A 568 -24.48 10.07 9.22
N VAL A 569 -24.58 10.20 7.90
CA VAL A 569 -23.83 9.44 6.90
C VAL A 569 -22.30 9.61 6.96
N VAL A 570 -21.78 10.81 7.19
CA VAL A 570 -20.32 11.07 7.05
C VAL A 570 -19.58 11.05 8.38
N GLU A 571 -20.23 11.46 9.47
CA GLU A 571 -19.56 11.53 10.79
C GLU A 571 -19.64 10.21 11.55
N THR A 572 -20.73 9.46 11.36
CA THR A 572 -20.96 8.21 12.09
C THR A 572 -20.97 6.97 11.20
N GLY A 573 -20.85 7.16 9.89
CA GLY A 573 -20.81 6.09 8.93
C GLY A 573 -21.99 5.13 9.04
N THR A 574 -23.21 5.65 9.23
CA THR A 574 -24.49 4.95 8.95
C THR A 574 -25.62 5.99 8.90
N SER A 575 -26.54 5.94 7.94
CA SER A 575 -27.69 6.87 7.92
C SER A 575 -28.71 6.56 9.02
N LYS A 576 -29.56 7.53 9.40
CA LYS A 576 -30.60 7.27 10.43
C LYS A 576 -31.58 6.21 9.95
N THR A 577 -31.99 6.31 8.68
CA THR A 577 -32.88 5.34 8.02
C THR A 577 -32.24 3.95 7.99
N GLN A 578 -30.95 3.88 7.68
CA GLN A 578 -30.17 2.64 7.66
C GLN A 578 -30.05 2.03 9.06
N ARG A 579 -29.80 2.82 10.11
CA ARG A 579 -29.79 2.34 11.50
C ARG A 579 -31.13 1.79 11.94
N ASP A 580 -32.20 2.53 11.67
CA ASP A 580 -33.56 2.11 12.01
C ASP A 580 -33.90 0.82 11.26
N ARG A 581 -33.48 0.68 10.00
CA ARG A 581 -33.61 -0.56 9.21
C ARG A 581 -32.82 -1.73 9.81
N ILE A 582 -31.55 -1.54 10.12
CA ILE A 582 -30.70 -2.57 10.75
C ILE A 582 -31.32 -3.02 12.07
N GLN A 583 -31.80 -2.07 12.88
CA GLN A 583 -32.44 -2.36 14.16
C GLN A 583 -33.77 -3.09 13.99
N ASN A 584 -34.58 -2.70 13.00
CA ASN A 584 -35.84 -3.37 12.67
C ASN A 584 -35.59 -4.80 12.18
N ILE A 585 -34.64 -5.02 11.27
CA ILE A 585 -34.28 -6.35 10.76
C ILE A 585 -33.73 -7.22 11.89
N ARG A 586 -32.86 -6.67 12.74
CA ARG A 586 -32.32 -7.39 13.90
C ARG A 586 -33.42 -7.78 14.89
N THR A 587 -34.37 -6.89 15.14
CA THR A 587 -35.53 -7.17 16.00
C THR A 587 -36.41 -8.25 15.38
N LEU A 588 -36.69 -8.15 14.07
CA LEU A 588 -37.47 -9.12 13.32
C LEU A 588 -36.84 -10.52 13.34
N ILE A 589 -35.53 -10.62 13.10
CA ILE A 589 -34.79 -11.89 13.18
C ILE A 589 -34.82 -12.42 14.62
N SER A 590 -34.71 -11.56 15.62
CA SER A 590 -34.77 -11.96 17.03
C SER A 590 -36.15 -12.47 17.46
N GLU A 591 -37.23 -11.97 16.87
CA GLU A 591 -38.59 -12.45 17.11
C GLU A 591 -38.81 -13.80 16.41
N ILE A 592 -38.47 -13.89 15.12
CA ILE A 592 -38.66 -15.10 14.31
C ILE A 592 -37.79 -16.24 14.84
N GLN A 593 -36.55 -16.01 15.27
CA GLN A 593 -35.70 -17.08 15.80
C GLN A 593 -36.26 -17.73 17.08
N GLY A 594 -37.17 -17.05 17.79
CA GLY A 594 -37.88 -17.60 18.94
C GLY A 594 -39.04 -18.53 18.55
N GLU A 595 -39.52 -18.46 17.31
CA GLU A 595 -40.60 -19.28 16.76
C GLU A 595 -40.10 -20.60 16.13
N TYR A 596 -38.78 -20.72 15.88
CA TYR A 596 -38.17 -21.84 15.15
C TYR A 596 -36.92 -22.42 15.85
N ASP A 597 -36.79 -23.75 15.90
CA ASP A 597 -35.75 -24.44 16.69
C ASP A 597 -34.30 -24.22 16.21
N VAL A 598 -34.10 -24.02 14.90
CA VAL A 598 -32.76 -23.92 14.27
C VAL A 598 -32.29 -22.46 14.17
N GLY A 599 -33.22 -21.52 13.98
CA GLY A 599 -32.96 -20.10 13.72
C GLY A 599 -34.11 -19.47 12.96
N ALA A 600 -34.04 -18.17 12.64
CA ALA A 600 -35.03 -17.53 11.79
C ALA A 600 -34.82 -17.96 10.32
N PRO A 601 -35.84 -18.54 9.64
CA PRO A 601 -35.72 -18.87 8.22
C PRO A 601 -35.62 -17.59 7.37
N ILE A 602 -34.67 -17.54 6.44
CA ILE A 602 -34.38 -16.34 5.62
C ILE A 602 -35.63 -15.92 4.81
N ASP A 603 -36.34 -16.87 4.21
CA ASP A 603 -37.56 -16.60 3.44
C ASP A 603 -38.66 -15.95 4.30
N VAL A 604 -38.80 -16.36 5.57
CA VAL A 604 -39.80 -15.83 6.51
C VAL A 604 -39.40 -14.43 6.99
N VAL A 605 -38.10 -14.17 7.15
CA VAL A 605 -37.57 -12.83 7.45
C VAL A 605 -37.83 -11.88 6.29
N ILE A 606 -37.64 -12.33 5.04
CA ILE A 606 -37.94 -11.55 3.85
C ILE A 606 -39.44 -11.25 3.75
N GLU A 607 -40.30 -12.27 3.89
CA GLU A 607 -41.76 -12.11 3.81
C GLU A 607 -42.29 -11.12 4.86
N ARG A 608 -41.88 -11.27 6.13
CA ARG A 608 -42.29 -10.32 7.19
C ARG A 608 -41.62 -8.95 7.07
N GLY A 609 -40.45 -8.86 6.43
CA GLY A 609 -39.79 -7.60 6.15
C GLY A 609 -40.48 -6.80 5.04
N GLU A 610 -40.98 -7.49 4.01
CA GLU A 610 -41.82 -6.89 2.96
C GLU A 610 -43.12 -6.30 3.54
N ASP A 611 -43.71 -6.95 4.55
CA ASP A 611 -44.88 -6.44 5.28
C ASP A 611 -44.58 -5.12 6.05
N LEU A 612 -43.31 -4.83 6.33
CA LEU A 612 -42.83 -3.59 6.95
C LEU A 612 -42.42 -2.53 5.91
N ASN A 613 -42.79 -2.69 4.63
CA ASN A 613 -42.40 -1.86 3.49
C ASN A 613 -40.88 -1.82 3.22
N MET A 614 -40.15 -2.87 3.57
CA MET A 614 -38.74 -3.00 3.18
C MET A 614 -38.64 -3.72 1.83
N ASP A 615 -37.77 -3.24 0.95
CA ASP A 615 -37.51 -3.91 -0.32
C ASP A 615 -36.74 -5.22 -0.10
N ARG A 616 -37.13 -6.29 -0.80
CA ARG A 616 -36.51 -7.61 -0.70
C ARG A 616 -35.00 -7.60 -0.85
N GLN A 617 -34.48 -6.90 -1.85
CA GLN A 617 -33.04 -6.85 -2.14
C GLN A 617 -32.28 -6.19 -0.98
N LYS A 618 -32.90 -5.20 -0.32
CA LYS A 618 -32.33 -4.52 0.84
C LYS A 618 -32.29 -5.41 2.08
N ILE A 619 -33.35 -6.20 2.31
CA ILE A 619 -33.39 -7.16 3.42
C ILE A 619 -32.28 -8.20 3.26
N GLU A 620 -32.15 -8.77 2.06
CA GLU A 620 -31.10 -9.75 1.73
C GLU A 620 -29.70 -9.14 1.93
N HIS A 621 -29.48 -7.92 1.46
CA HIS A 621 -28.22 -7.18 1.62
C HIS A 621 -27.84 -6.98 3.10
N GLU A 622 -28.78 -6.52 3.93
CA GLU A 622 -28.52 -6.28 5.36
C GLU A 622 -28.26 -7.58 6.14
N ILE A 623 -28.94 -8.68 5.79
CA ILE A 623 -28.68 -9.99 6.38
C ILE A 623 -27.24 -10.44 6.07
N GLU A 624 -26.78 -10.29 4.83
CA GLU A 624 -25.39 -10.61 4.47
C GLU A 624 -24.37 -9.74 5.20
N LYS A 625 -24.65 -8.45 5.35
CA LYS A 625 -23.80 -7.50 6.07
C LYS A 625 -23.64 -7.89 7.54
N LEU A 626 -24.76 -8.14 8.22
CA LEU A 626 -24.75 -8.55 9.63
C LEU A 626 -24.05 -9.90 9.84
N LYS A 627 -24.09 -10.81 8.85
CA LYS A 627 -23.30 -12.05 8.85
C LYS A 627 -21.80 -11.79 8.75
N LYS A 628 -21.38 -10.91 7.83
CA LYS A 628 -19.96 -10.53 7.67
C LYS A 628 -19.38 -9.85 8.91
N GLN A 629 -20.19 -9.06 9.61
CA GLN A 629 -19.81 -8.39 10.87
C GLN A 629 -19.81 -9.34 12.08
N GLY A 630 -20.29 -10.57 11.93
CA GLY A 630 -20.39 -11.55 13.02
C GLY A 630 -21.56 -11.30 13.99
N GLU A 631 -22.47 -10.38 13.67
CA GLU A 631 -23.68 -10.11 14.47
C GLU A 631 -24.81 -11.12 14.20
N LEU A 632 -24.78 -11.77 13.03
CA LEU A 632 -25.60 -12.93 12.72
C LEU A 632 -24.72 -14.15 12.43
N TYR A 633 -25.10 -15.29 13.00
CA TYR A 633 -24.52 -16.59 12.69
C TYR A 633 -25.52 -17.45 11.90
N GLN A 634 -25.02 -18.19 10.91
CA GLN A 634 -25.80 -19.07 10.05
C GLN A 634 -25.61 -20.54 10.46
N PRO A 635 -26.58 -21.15 11.19
CA PRO A 635 -26.52 -22.56 11.56
C PRO A 635 -26.72 -23.54 10.39
N ASP A 636 -27.51 -23.16 9.38
CA ASP A 636 -27.74 -23.95 8.16
C ASP A 636 -27.98 -23.00 6.97
N ASN A 637 -27.95 -23.52 5.73
CA ASN A 637 -28.01 -22.72 4.49
C ASN A 637 -29.23 -21.77 4.42
N ASP A 638 -30.32 -22.08 5.12
CA ASP A 638 -31.59 -21.33 5.02
C ASP A 638 -31.99 -20.59 6.31
N HIS A 639 -31.17 -20.63 7.37
CA HIS A 639 -31.52 -20.07 8.69
C HIS A 639 -30.45 -19.13 9.25
N VAL A 640 -30.88 -18.05 9.90
CA VAL A 640 -29.99 -17.07 10.57
C VAL A 640 -30.35 -16.89 12.04
N ARG A 641 -29.35 -16.65 12.88
CA ARG A 641 -29.51 -16.37 14.32
C ARG A 641 -28.69 -15.15 14.73
N THR A 642 -29.21 -14.37 15.67
CA THR A 642 -28.42 -13.30 16.31
C THR A 642 -27.37 -13.91 17.24
N THR A 643 -26.13 -13.43 17.15
CA THR A 643 -25.00 -13.87 17.97
C THR A 643 -25.08 -13.38 19.41
#